data_AF-A0A434U4K8-F1
#
_entry.id   AF-A0A434U4K8-F1
#
_cell.length_a   1.000
_cell.length_b   1.000
_cell.length_c   1.000
_cell.angle_alpha   90.00
_cell.angle_beta   90.00
_cell.angle_gamma   90.00
#
_symmetry.space_group_name_H-M   'P 1'
#
loop_
_entity.id
_entity.type
_entity.pdbx_description
1 polymer ?
#
loop_
_entity_poly.entity_id
_entity_poly.type
_entity_poly.pdbx_seq_one_letter_code
_entity_poly.pdbx_strand_id
1 'polypeptide(L)'
;MQRQTVIVSGLLAYRMQRAAAARANAIGLEILMLPQLAARLCGGFVEMAPSEVLFPLIRAALAERGFSKFNDIAGLPGMPRAVMEALRKIWNADQDLKSLAKRGGQMADLKRIETEIRRQLPAAWLLPTDLRDRAVARAGKAPKLLGAIVLDGIVDIEPLWRPLINALVPHVEWRTSGKVDRKWFAGHLIEHPLSPPKFRRVEAVADHRSEVVEALRWAREFMSTGTVSASDIAIASTSLDDYDEHMLVLRREASLPIHFAGGIPALSTAAGQNCAALADILLRGLSQDRVRRLLLGLPKAGALKLLPADWSRGIRPAASLNNLVQWETALSRTRERRVDVDLAERVLLPILRRLDKGIGEALELGELLLGADAKEIWKDALRASPAEALAMSLQHLRVADANDAANSVVWCSASQLAASPRPAARLIGLSVRSWPRTGGDDPLVPHDVVPRRELQPRSVTEIDRTSFDIITGHARHLALSRSRRSVRGGLQAASSLWPKEEEVELARLRVPIHCFSETDRLLSRPTDALADPRVSRSRARWRAATSAELNPFDGLVAPNHPVILRALQQPLSSTALRLLLRDPQAFVWHRALDWGPREFARLPLVLNAASFGELVHELIAASVRQLDRLGGIQKTSADERHQVVSNAAAAIETSWPLERAVPPATLWASTIGKAVDLTLHALSVDEDLPHSIDTWTELNFGGAPNPAGAPWPEELDVVLDGTGVRVIGRIDRLDLAKSASVARITDYKTSKPERSPDDLVMDGGRELQRVLYAIAIRTLARPGRVVARLLYLGTPITTRPLESERLDKAIADLSAFVIAATTALKSGFAIAGPDAFDKYSTYRLARPADLQGYLADKSAALAVANAPLEGWRSCP
;
A
#
# COMPACT_ATOMS: atom_id res chain seq x y z
N MET A 1 36.51 -19.03 -42.14
CA MET A 1 35.44 -18.79 -41.15
C MET A 1 34.33 -18.03 -41.85
N GLN A 2 33.18 -18.66 -42.09
CA GLN A 2 32.04 -17.99 -42.73
C GLN A 2 31.35 -17.11 -41.69
N ARG A 3 31.24 -15.81 -41.98
CA ARG A 3 30.49 -14.87 -41.14
C ARG A 3 29.01 -15.03 -41.43
N GLN A 4 28.19 -15.03 -40.38
CA GLN A 4 26.74 -15.12 -40.48
C GLN A 4 26.10 -14.12 -39.52
N THR A 5 24.99 -13.52 -39.91
CA THR A 5 24.17 -12.66 -39.07
C THR A 5 22.76 -13.22 -38.97
N VAL A 6 22.25 -13.39 -37.75
CA VAL A 6 20.87 -13.77 -37.49
C VAL A 6 20.12 -12.56 -36.93
N ILE A 7 19.01 -12.21 -37.55
CA ILE A 7 18.12 -11.14 -37.13
C ILE A 7 16.91 -11.73 -36.44
N VAL A 8 16.61 -11.23 -35.25
CA VAL A 8 15.49 -11.70 -34.42
C VAL A 8 14.58 -10.55 -34.00
N SER A 9 13.37 -10.88 -33.57
CA SER A 9 12.42 -9.93 -32.99
C SER A 9 12.23 -10.14 -31.49
N GLY A 10 12.57 -9.14 -30.69
CA GLY A 10 12.36 -9.11 -29.24
C GLY A 10 13.44 -9.80 -28.41
N LEU A 11 13.42 -9.50 -27.10
CA LEU A 11 14.45 -9.94 -26.14
C LEU A 11 14.45 -11.46 -25.91
N LEU A 12 13.29 -12.12 -25.97
CA LEU A 12 13.20 -13.57 -25.79
C LEU A 12 13.97 -14.32 -26.89
N ALA A 13 13.65 -14.03 -28.16
CA ALA A 13 14.33 -14.64 -29.30
C ALA A 13 15.84 -14.32 -29.30
N TYR A 14 16.21 -13.09 -28.94
CA TYR A 14 17.62 -12.69 -28.80
C TYR A 14 18.37 -13.53 -27.77
N ARG A 15 17.82 -13.70 -26.56
CA ARG A 15 18.45 -14.52 -25.51
C ARG A 15 18.51 -15.99 -25.92
N MET A 16 17.46 -16.50 -26.55
CA MET A 16 17.40 -17.89 -26.99
C MET A 16 18.40 -18.21 -28.10
N GLN A 17 18.52 -17.34 -29.11
CA GLN A 17 19.51 -17.50 -30.16
C GLN A 17 20.94 -17.41 -29.61
N ARG A 18 21.20 -16.53 -28.63
CA ARG A 18 22.51 -16.47 -27.97
C ARG A 18 22.83 -17.75 -27.22
N ALA A 19 21.85 -18.32 -26.52
CA ALA A 19 22.03 -19.60 -25.82
C ALA A 19 22.26 -20.76 -26.80
N ALA A 20 21.50 -20.81 -27.90
CA ALA A 20 21.68 -21.82 -28.94
C ALA A 20 23.07 -21.72 -29.60
N ALA A 21 23.51 -20.50 -29.95
CA ALA A 21 24.83 -20.24 -30.49
C ALA A 21 25.96 -20.67 -29.55
N ALA A 22 25.82 -20.36 -28.24
CA ALA A 22 26.78 -20.77 -27.23
C ALA A 22 26.85 -22.29 -27.08
N ARG A 23 25.70 -22.99 -27.04
CA ARG A 23 25.64 -24.46 -26.97
C ARG A 23 26.24 -25.13 -28.20
N ALA A 24 26.09 -24.52 -29.37
CA ALA A 24 26.64 -25.01 -30.63
C ALA A 24 28.11 -24.62 -30.86
N ASN A 25 28.75 -23.87 -29.95
CA ASN A 25 30.08 -23.29 -30.14
C ASN A 25 30.20 -22.53 -31.48
N ALA A 26 29.15 -21.78 -31.86
CA ALA A 26 29.09 -21.09 -33.14
C ALA A 26 30.03 -19.87 -33.18
N ILE A 27 31.17 -20.00 -33.86
CA ILE A 27 32.15 -18.91 -34.04
C ILE A 27 31.85 -18.14 -35.33
N GLY A 28 31.74 -16.81 -35.24
CA GLY A 28 31.48 -15.94 -36.41
C GLY A 28 30.01 -15.62 -36.68
N LEU A 29 29.12 -16.01 -35.76
CA LEU A 29 27.71 -15.67 -35.74
C LEU A 29 27.48 -14.37 -34.95
N GLU A 30 26.83 -13.40 -35.57
CA GLU A 30 26.34 -12.20 -34.91
C GLU A 30 24.81 -12.25 -34.81
N ILE A 31 24.25 -11.91 -33.64
CA ILE A 31 22.80 -11.89 -33.42
C ILE A 31 22.39 -10.44 -33.19
N LEU A 32 21.52 -9.92 -34.06
CA LEU A 32 21.13 -8.51 -34.07
C LEU A 32 19.60 -8.36 -34.16
N MET A 33 19.11 -7.17 -33.85
CA MET A 33 17.77 -6.71 -34.23
C MET A 33 17.86 -5.78 -35.45
N LEU A 34 16.74 -5.54 -36.14
CA LEU A 34 16.70 -4.71 -37.36
C LEU A 34 17.37 -3.33 -37.23
N PRO A 35 17.15 -2.55 -36.15
CA PRO A 35 17.85 -1.28 -35.99
C PRO A 35 19.37 -1.43 -35.85
N GLN A 36 19.83 -2.51 -35.19
CA GLN A 36 21.26 -2.79 -35.01
C GLN A 36 21.92 -3.24 -36.34
N LEU A 37 21.19 -4.01 -37.16
CA LEU A 37 21.60 -4.32 -38.54
C LEU A 37 21.83 -3.05 -39.36
N ALA A 38 20.88 -2.10 -39.31
CA ALA A 38 21.01 -0.82 -40.00
C ALA A 38 22.19 0.00 -39.47
N ALA A 39 22.37 0.06 -38.15
CA ALA A 39 23.51 0.70 -37.50
C ALA A 39 24.87 0.12 -37.94
N ARG A 40 24.97 -1.21 -38.03
CA ARG A 40 26.17 -1.90 -38.54
C ARG A 40 26.52 -1.51 -39.96
N LEU A 41 25.54 -1.45 -40.87
CA LEU A 41 25.73 -0.98 -42.25
C LEU A 41 26.12 0.50 -42.31
N CYS A 42 25.68 1.29 -41.32
CA CYS A 42 26.07 2.67 -41.15
C CYS A 42 27.49 2.88 -40.57
N GLY A 43 28.23 1.80 -40.32
CA GLY A 43 29.61 1.85 -39.81
C GLY A 43 29.74 1.54 -38.32
N GLY A 44 28.64 1.23 -37.62
CA GLY A 44 28.65 0.75 -36.23
C GLY A 44 28.87 1.81 -35.14
N PHE A 45 29.23 3.05 -35.51
CA PHE A 45 29.36 4.19 -34.59
C PHE A 45 28.10 5.06 -34.50
N VAL A 46 27.12 4.79 -35.35
CA VAL A 46 25.85 5.51 -35.41
C VAL A 46 24.73 4.52 -35.13
N GLU A 47 23.84 4.90 -34.23
CA GLU A 47 22.74 4.05 -33.78
C GLU A 47 21.39 4.75 -33.94
N MET A 48 20.30 3.98 -33.80
CA MET A 48 18.95 4.55 -33.78
C MET A 48 18.74 5.31 -32.48
N ALA A 49 18.27 6.56 -32.57
CA ALA A 49 18.02 7.39 -31.41
C ALA A 49 17.11 6.66 -30.40
N PRO A 50 17.58 6.39 -29.17
CA PRO A 50 16.83 5.61 -28.21
C PRO A 50 15.90 6.55 -27.44
N SER A 51 14.93 5.99 -26.72
CA SER A 51 13.91 6.80 -26.03
C SER A 51 14.52 7.75 -25.00
N GLU A 52 15.64 7.37 -24.37
CA GLU A 52 16.39 8.17 -23.40
C GLU A 52 16.94 9.48 -24.00
N VAL A 53 17.22 9.49 -25.31
CA VAL A 53 17.66 10.68 -26.04
C VAL A 53 16.44 11.44 -26.58
N LEU A 54 15.45 10.73 -27.11
CA LEU A 54 14.32 11.37 -27.76
C LEU A 54 13.34 12.05 -26.78
N PHE A 55 13.10 11.49 -25.58
CA PHE A 55 12.18 12.11 -24.61
C PHE A 55 12.61 13.51 -24.17
N PRO A 56 13.89 13.75 -23.78
CA PRO A 56 14.38 15.10 -23.52
C PRO A 56 14.20 16.06 -24.70
N LEU A 57 14.48 15.62 -25.92
CA LEU A 57 14.34 16.44 -27.14
C LEU A 57 12.88 16.78 -27.43
N ILE A 58 11.96 15.82 -27.26
CA ILE A 58 10.51 16.06 -27.37
C ILE A 58 10.06 17.10 -26.34
N ARG A 59 10.53 17.01 -25.09
CA ARG A 59 10.20 17.99 -24.06
C ARG A 59 10.72 19.39 -24.39
N ALA A 60 11.95 19.48 -24.88
CA ALA A 60 12.54 20.76 -25.31
C ALA A 60 11.71 21.37 -26.46
N ALA A 61 11.36 20.57 -27.46
CA ALA A 61 10.51 21.01 -28.57
C ALA A 61 9.12 21.47 -28.09
N LEU A 62 8.50 20.74 -27.16
CA LEU A 62 7.19 21.11 -26.59
C LEU A 62 7.26 22.42 -25.78
N ALA A 63 8.41 22.74 -25.18
CA ALA A 63 8.61 23.96 -24.41
C ALA A 63 8.71 25.23 -25.27
N GLU A 64 9.09 25.12 -26.55
CA GLU A 64 9.19 26.27 -27.47
C GLU A 64 7.83 26.92 -27.81
N ARG A 65 6.72 26.22 -27.57
CA ARG A 65 5.33 26.67 -27.86
C ARG A 65 5.12 27.08 -29.34
N GLY A 66 3.96 27.67 -29.64
CA GLY A 66 3.61 28.12 -31.00
C GLY A 66 3.05 27.01 -31.90
N PHE A 67 2.56 25.95 -31.29
CA PHE A 67 1.84 24.89 -32.00
C PHE A 67 0.44 25.37 -32.41
N SER A 68 -0.08 24.83 -33.51
CA SER A 68 -1.41 25.15 -34.01
C SER A 68 -2.53 24.47 -33.21
N LYS A 69 -2.31 23.21 -32.79
CA LYS A 69 -3.28 22.35 -32.10
C LYS A 69 -2.75 21.85 -30.77
N PHE A 70 -1.44 21.71 -30.61
CA PHE A 70 -0.85 21.20 -29.38
C PHE A 70 -0.57 22.26 -28.31
N ASN A 71 -0.81 23.55 -28.57
CA ASN A 71 -0.31 24.61 -27.69
C ASN A 71 -0.86 24.52 -26.26
N ASP A 72 -2.14 24.22 -26.11
CA ASP A 72 -2.83 24.15 -24.82
C ASP A 72 -2.51 22.85 -24.06
N ILE A 73 -2.11 21.80 -24.78
CA ILE A 73 -1.81 20.48 -24.20
C ILE A 73 -0.31 20.19 -24.08
N ALA A 74 0.56 21.03 -24.63
CA ALA A 74 2.01 20.85 -24.65
C ALA A 74 2.63 20.70 -23.25
N GLY A 75 2.00 21.31 -22.23
CA GLY A 75 2.44 21.25 -20.83
C GLY A 75 1.93 20.04 -20.04
N LEU A 76 1.06 19.20 -20.60
CA LEU A 76 0.49 18.07 -19.86
C LEU A 76 1.55 16.98 -19.62
N PRO A 77 1.59 16.34 -18.43
CA PRO A 77 2.61 15.34 -18.10
C PRO A 77 2.68 14.15 -19.06
N GLY A 78 1.55 13.75 -19.66
CA GLY A 78 1.48 12.64 -20.62
C GLY A 78 1.87 13.00 -22.05
N MET A 79 2.03 14.29 -22.37
CA MET A 79 2.23 14.77 -23.74
C MET A 79 3.52 14.23 -24.39
N PRO A 80 4.69 14.19 -23.72
CA PRO A 80 5.89 13.62 -24.32
C PRO A 80 5.73 12.16 -24.75
N ARG A 81 5.00 11.36 -23.97
CA ARG A 81 4.68 9.96 -24.28
C ARG A 81 3.74 9.85 -25.48
N ALA A 82 2.68 10.64 -25.51
CA ALA A 82 1.73 10.66 -26.61
C ALA A 82 2.42 11.05 -27.94
N VAL A 83 3.30 12.06 -27.92
CA VAL A 83 4.09 12.48 -29.09
C VAL A 83 5.03 11.38 -29.56
N MET A 84 5.77 10.75 -28.64
CA MET A 84 6.65 9.63 -28.94
C MET A 84 5.88 8.48 -29.61
N GLU A 85 4.73 8.09 -29.07
CA GLU A 85 3.90 7.02 -29.62
C GLU A 85 3.37 7.36 -31.02
N ALA A 86 2.90 8.58 -31.23
CA ALA A 86 2.42 9.06 -32.53
C ALA A 86 3.55 9.06 -33.58
N LEU A 87 4.71 9.67 -33.26
CA LEU A 87 5.87 9.69 -34.15
C LEU A 87 6.36 8.27 -34.46
N ARG A 88 6.39 7.37 -33.48
CA ARG A 88 6.80 5.97 -33.70
C ARG A 88 5.87 5.23 -34.65
N LYS A 89 4.54 5.43 -34.54
CA LYS A 89 3.57 4.85 -35.50
C LYS A 89 3.82 5.37 -36.91
N ILE A 90 4.02 6.68 -37.06
CA ILE A 90 4.30 7.33 -38.35
C ILE A 90 5.60 6.79 -38.97
N TRP A 91 6.69 6.75 -38.19
CA TRP A 91 7.98 6.23 -38.66
C TRP A 91 7.89 4.76 -39.03
N ASN A 92 7.28 3.91 -38.20
CA ASN A 92 7.14 2.48 -38.48
C ASN A 92 6.32 2.20 -39.75
N ALA A 93 5.32 3.05 -40.03
CA ALA A 93 4.49 2.98 -41.23
C ALA A 93 5.16 3.55 -42.50
N ASP A 94 6.41 4.01 -42.39
CA ASP A 94 7.16 4.66 -43.46
C ASP A 94 6.41 5.84 -44.12
N GLN A 95 5.76 6.66 -43.28
CA GLN A 95 5.02 7.82 -43.76
C GLN A 95 5.86 9.09 -43.65
N ASP A 96 5.92 9.88 -44.73
CA ASP A 96 6.63 11.15 -44.75
C ASP A 96 5.82 12.26 -44.05
N LEU A 97 6.33 12.74 -42.92
CA LEU A 97 5.75 13.86 -42.17
C LEU A 97 5.69 15.15 -42.98
N LYS A 98 6.56 15.37 -43.98
CA LYS A 98 6.48 16.56 -44.83
C LYS A 98 5.21 16.55 -45.68
N SER A 99 4.83 15.39 -46.21
CA SER A 99 3.57 15.18 -46.92
C SER A 99 2.37 15.26 -45.98
N LEU A 100 2.41 14.55 -44.85
CA LEU A 100 1.29 14.50 -43.90
C LEU A 100 0.97 15.85 -43.25
N ALA A 101 1.96 16.74 -43.06
CA ALA A 101 1.73 18.07 -42.51
C ALA A 101 0.75 18.92 -43.34
N LYS A 102 0.52 18.58 -44.61
CA LYS A 102 -0.50 19.23 -45.46
C LYS A 102 -1.94 18.86 -45.09
N ARG A 103 -2.15 17.80 -44.30
CA ARG A 103 -3.48 17.28 -43.94
C ARG A 103 -4.12 17.99 -42.74
N GLY A 104 -3.38 18.81 -41.98
CA GLY A 104 -3.95 19.59 -40.88
C GLY A 104 -2.94 20.02 -39.82
N GLY A 105 -3.40 20.86 -38.88
CA GLY A 105 -2.56 21.47 -37.85
C GLY A 105 -1.85 20.47 -36.94
N GLN A 106 -2.50 19.35 -36.56
CA GLN A 106 -1.88 18.30 -35.75
C GLN A 106 -0.64 17.70 -36.41
N MET A 107 -0.71 17.40 -37.71
CA MET A 107 0.42 16.84 -38.45
C MET A 107 1.52 17.88 -38.69
N ALA A 108 1.15 19.16 -38.86
CA ALA A 108 2.11 20.26 -38.92
C ALA A 108 2.87 20.43 -37.59
N ASP A 109 2.19 20.30 -36.46
CA ASP A 109 2.80 20.35 -35.13
C ASP A 109 3.76 19.16 -34.90
N LEU A 110 3.36 17.93 -35.24
CA LEU A 110 4.24 16.75 -35.16
C LEU A 110 5.49 16.90 -36.06
N LYS A 111 5.33 17.44 -37.27
CA LYS A 111 6.46 17.74 -38.17
C LYS A 111 7.39 18.79 -37.56
N ARG A 112 6.84 19.82 -36.93
CA ARG A 112 7.64 20.84 -36.23
C ARG A 112 8.46 20.21 -35.11
N ILE A 113 7.84 19.34 -34.30
CA ILE A 113 8.54 18.60 -33.25
C ILE A 113 9.64 17.73 -33.85
N GLU A 114 9.37 16.95 -34.91
CA GLU A 114 10.39 16.12 -35.56
C GLU A 114 11.56 16.98 -36.11
N THR A 115 11.26 18.14 -36.70
CA THR A 115 12.27 19.07 -37.21
C THR A 115 13.18 19.56 -36.09
N GLU A 116 12.60 19.86 -34.94
CA GLU A 116 13.34 20.31 -33.76
C GLU A 116 14.20 19.19 -33.16
N ILE A 117 13.66 17.97 -33.09
CA ILE A 117 14.44 16.79 -32.70
C ILE A 117 15.64 16.63 -33.62
N ARG A 118 15.46 16.73 -34.95
CA ARG A 118 16.56 16.62 -35.93
C ARG A 118 17.61 17.71 -35.74
N ARG A 119 17.22 18.93 -35.39
CA ARG A 119 18.13 20.06 -35.16
C ARG A 119 19.05 19.81 -33.96
N GLN A 120 18.53 19.21 -32.90
CA GLN A 120 19.24 18.99 -31.65
C GLN A 120 19.86 17.59 -31.50
N LEU A 121 19.56 16.66 -32.41
CA LEU A 121 20.02 15.28 -32.30
C LEU A 121 21.56 15.19 -32.44
N PRO A 122 22.28 14.58 -31.48
CA PRO A 122 23.72 14.41 -31.59
C PRO A 122 24.11 13.52 -32.78
N ALA A 123 25.28 13.76 -33.38
CA ALA A 123 25.73 13.09 -34.60
C ALA A 123 25.88 11.55 -34.50
N ALA A 124 25.99 11.01 -33.29
CA ALA A 124 26.03 9.57 -33.03
C ALA A 124 24.66 8.87 -33.17
N TRP A 125 23.57 9.64 -33.24
CA TRP A 125 22.20 9.12 -33.29
C TRP A 125 21.49 9.59 -34.54
N LEU A 126 20.64 8.72 -35.09
CA LEU A 126 19.77 9.03 -36.22
C LEU A 126 18.32 8.68 -35.91
N LEU A 127 17.39 9.42 -36.50
CA LEU A 127 15.99 9.00 -36.50
C LEU A 127 15.83 7.70 -37.31
N PRO A 128 14.78 6.90 -37.05
CA PRO A 128 14.64 5.58 -37.67
C PRO A 128 14.64 5.62 -39.20
N THR A 129 13.99 6.63 -39.80
CA THR A 129 13.95 6.84 -41.26
C THR A 129 15.33 7.18 -41.84
N ASP A 130 16.07 8.09 -41.19
CA ASP A 130 17.42 8.48 -41.63
C ASP A 130 18.41 7.32 -41.52
N LEU A 131 18.30 6.53 -40.45
CA LEU A 131 19.14 5.36 -40.24
C LEU A 131 18.90 4.31 -41.34
N ARG A 132 17.63 4.06 -41.67
CA ARG A 132 17.26 3.19 -42.79
C ARG A 132 17.84 3.71 -44.10
N ASP A 133 17.62 4.97 -44.46
CA ASP A 133 18.06 5.53 -45.75
C ASP A 133 19.59 5.45 -45.91
N ARG A 134 20.31 5.77 -44.83
CA ARG A 134 21.77 5.66 -44.80
C ARG A 134 22.26 4.21 -44.88
N ALA A 135 21.53 3.26 -44.29
CA ALA A 135 21.84 1.84 -44.37
C ALA A 135 21.57 1.28 -45.78
N VAL A 136 20.45 1.67 -46.41
CA VAL A 136 20.11 1.30 -47.80
C VAL A 136 21.20 1.75 -48.76
N ALA A 137 21.66 3.01 -48.64
CA ALA A 137 22.76 3.55 -49.46
C ALA A 137 24.10 2.78 -49.30
N ARG A 138 24.22 1.92 -48.29
CA ARG A 138 25.42 1.13 -47.98
C ARG A 138 25.18 -0.38 -48.03
N ALA A 139 24.02 -0.84 -48.52
CA ALA A 139 23.66 -2.25 -48.57
C ALA A 139 24.69 -3.11 -49.33
N GLY A 140 25.36 -2.56 -50.35
CA GLY A 140 26.44 -3.25 -51.08
C GLY A 140 27.64 -3.66 -50.21
N LYS A 141 27.78 -3.15 -48.98
CA LYS A 141 28.81 -3.58 -48.02
C LYS A 141 28.43 -4.84 -47.23
N ALA A 142 27.18 -5.28 -47.30
CA ALA A 142 26.63 -6.36 -46.49
C ALA A 142 27.41 -7.69 -46.60
N PRO A 143 27.83 -8.18 -47.79
CA PRO A 143 28.52 -9.48 -47.88
C PRO A 143 29.83 -9.51 -47.08
N LYS A 144 30.55 -8.38 -47.03
CA LYS A 144 31.81 -8.25 -46.28
C LYS A 144 31.58 -8.03 -44.79
N LEU A 145 30.55 -7.26 -44.43
CA LEU A 145 30.29 -6.87 -43.04
C LEU A 145 29.51 -7.94 -42.26
N LEU A 146 28.48 -8.50 -42.87
CA LEU A 146 27.46 -9.32 -42.22
C LEU A 146 27.54 -10.80 -42.68
N GLY A 147 28.03 -11.04 -43.89
CA GLY A 147 28.01 -12.38 -44.48
C GLY A 147 26.58 -12.81 -44.83
N ALA A 148 26.23 -14.07 -44.57
CA ALA A 148 24.88 -14.58 -44.81
C ALA A 148 23.90 -14.05 -43.74
N ILE A 149 22.74 -13.54 -44.17
CA ILE A 149 21.75 -12.93 -43.27
C ILE A 149 20.53 -13.86 -43.18
N VAL A 150 20.16 -14.23 -41.96
CA VAL A 150 18.96 -15.03 -41.68
C VAL A 150 18.00 -14.22 -40.81
N LEU A 151 16.78 -13.99 -41.29
CA LEU A 151 15.69 -13.46 -40.49
C LEU A 151 14.98 -14.66 -39.83
N ASP A 152 15.12 -14.81 -38.52
CA ASP A 152 14.66 -16.01 -37.80
C ASP A 152 13.50 -15.70 -36.86
N GLY A 153 12.38 -16.41 -37.04
CA GLY A 153 11.19 -16.27 -36.20
C GLY A 153 10.46 -14.92 -36.33
N ILE A 154 10.92 -14.03 -37.21
CA ILE A 154 10.27 -12.74 -37.44
C ILE A 154 8.96 -12.98 -38.18
N VAL A 155 7.84 -12.70 -37.51
CA VAL A 155 6.50 -12.91 -38.07
C VAL A 155 6.22 -11.94 -39.22
N ASP A 156 6.62 -10.68 -39.03
CA ASP A 156 6.43 -9.57 -39.96
C ASP A 156 7.44 -8.45 -39.68
N ILE A 157 7.64 -7.60 -40.68
CA ILE A 157 8.60 -6.50 -40.66
C ILE A 157 7.85 -5.20 -40.93
N GLU A 158 8.06 -4.21 -40.05
CA GLU A 158 7.47 -2.88 -40.19
C GLU A 158 7.82 -2.27 -41.56
N PRO A 159 6.87 -1.57 -42.22
CA PRO A 159 7.11 -0.89 -43.50
C PRO A 159 8.44 -0.14 -43.58
N LEU A 160 8.80 0.55 -42.50
CA LEU A 160 10.08 1.24 -42.33
C LEU A 160 11.29 0.41 -42.80
N TRP A 161 11.38 -0.87 -42.40
CA TRP A 161 12.59 -1.67 -42.65
C TRP A 161 12.55 -2.44 -43.97
N ARG A 162 11.40 -2.51 -44.65
CA ARG A 162 11.23 -3.28 -45.89
C ARG A 162 12.18 -2.85 -47.02
N PRO A 163 12.42 -1.55 -47.28
CA PRO A 163 13.37 -1.12 -48.29
C PRO A 163 14.80 -1.61 -48.01
N LEU A 164 15.22 -1.59 -46.74
CA LEU A 164 16.55 -2.08 -46.33
C LEU A 164 16.68 -3.58 -46.57
N ILE A 165 15.69 -4.38 -46.17
CA ILE A 165 15.73 -5.83 -46.36
C ILE A 165 15.78 -6.21 -47.84
N ASN A 166 14.99 -5.53 -48.69
CA ASN A 166 15.04 -5.77 -50.14
C ASN A 166 16.37 -5.34 -50.76
N ALA A 167 17.02 -4.28 -50.26
CA ALA A 167 18.35 -3.87 -50.72
C ALA A 167 19.46 -4.88 -50.37
N LEU A 168 19.19 -5.82 -49.45
CA LEU A 168 20.14 -6.87 -49.03
C LEU A 168 19.95 -8.20 -49.77
N VAL A 169 18.91 -8.35 -50.60
CA VAL A 169 18.69 -9.52 -51.46
C VAL A 169 19.81 -9.60 -52.52
N PRO A 170 20.37 -10.80 -52.82
CA PRO A 170 19.93 -12.15 -52.44
C PRO A 170 20.55 -12.72 -51.15
N HIS A 171 21.24 -11.91 -50.33
CA HIS A 171 21.97 -12.41 -49.15
C HIS A 171 21.08 -12.71 -47.94
N VAL A 172 19.76 -12.53 -48.07
CA VAL A 172 18.77 -12.66 -47.01
C VAL A 172 17.91 -13.90 -47.23
N GLU A 173 17.90 -14.77 -46.22
CA GLU A 173 16.94 -15.86 -46.07
C GLU A 173 15.97 -15.53 -44.94
N TRP A 174 14.67 -15.67 -45.17
CA TRP A 174 13.66 -15.43 -44.13
C TRP A 174 12.98 -16.73 -43.72
N ARG A 175 13.22 -17.16 -42.47
CA ARG A 175 12.58 -18.31 -41.82
C ARG A 175 11.45 -17.83 -40.93
N THR A 176 10.22 -18.24 -41.23
CA THR A 176 9.04 -17.73 -40.53
C THR A 176 7.88 -18.72 -40.51
N SER A 177 6.79 -18.33 -39.84
CA SER A 177 5.54 -19.09 -39.75
C SER A 177 4.34 -18.15 -39.77
N GLY A 178 3.15 -18.72 -39.92
CA GLY A 178 1.89 -17.97 -39.89
C GLY A 178 1.56 -17.25 -41.19
N LYS A 179 0.28 -16.90 -41.34
CA LYS A 179 -0.28 -16.29 -42.55
C LYS A 179 -0.21 -14.77 -42.47
N VAL A 180 0.78 -14.18 -43.15
CA VAL A 180 0.96 -12.72 -43.25
C VAL A 180 1.23 -12.35 -44.71
N ASP A 181 0.76 -11.18 -45.16
CA ASP A 181 1.11 -10.69 -46.49
C ASP A 181 2.59 -10.30 -46.57
N ARG A 182 3.35 -11.10 -47.33
CA ARG A 182 4.79 -10.97 -47.53
C ARG A 182 5.15 -10.63 -48.98
N LYS A 183 4.18 -10.21 -49.81
CA LYS A 183 4.40 -9.92 -51.25
C LYS A 183 5.45 -8.85 -51.52
N TRP A 184 5.76 -8.01 -50.54
CA TRP A 184 6.78 -6.98 -50.63
C TRP A 184 8.21 -7.52 -50.61
N PHE A 185 8.45 -8.75 -50.12
CA PHE A 185 9.78 -9.33 -49.96
C PHE A 185 10.22 -10.05 -51.24
N ALA A 186 11.37 -9.66 -51.78
CA ALA A 186 11.90 -10.19 -53.04
C ALA A 186 12.93 -11.34 -52.88
N GLY A 187 13.22 -11.77 -51.65
CA GLY A 187 14.23 -12.78 -51.33
C GLY A 187 13.68 -14.19 -51.14
N HIS A 188 14.51 -15.08 -50.58
CA HIS A 188 14.14 -16.47 -50.31
C HIS A 188 13.35 -16.60 -49.00
N LEU A 189 12.13 -17.11 -49.08
CA LEU A 189 11.22 -17.31 -47.95
C LEU A 189 11.09 -18.82 -47.64
N ILE A 190 11.40 -19.19 -46.41
CA ILE A 190 11.22 -20.53 -45.86
C ILE A 190 10.09 -20.47 -44.83
N GLU A 191 8.94 -21.03 -45.18
CA GLU A 191 7.80 -21.13 -44.27
C GLU A 191 7.80 -22.47 -43.54
N HIS A 192 7.84 -22.42 -42.21
CA HIS A 192 7.67 -23.61 -41.39
C HIS A 192 6.18 -23.94 -41.24
N PRO A 193 5.76 -25.19 -41.54
CA PRO A 193 4.37 -25.59 -41.45
C PRO A 193 3.90 -25.60 -40.00
N LEU A 194 2.67 -25.14 -39.78
CA LEU A 194 1.98 -25.22 -38.50
C LEU A 194 1.20 -26.53 -38.41
N SER A 195 1.22 -27.18 -37.25
CA SER A 195 0.51 -28.45 -37.00
C SER A 195 -0.34 -28.35 -35.74
N PRO A 196 -1.48 -29.06 -35.66
CA PRO A 196 -2.28 -29.06 -34.44
C PRO A 196 -1.48 -29.66 -33.25
N PRO A 197 -1.71 -29.17 -32.01
CA PRO A 197 -1.01 -29.66 -30.83
C PRO A 197 -1.36 -31.14 -30.57
N LYS A 198 -0.38 -31.91 -30.09
CA LYS A 198 -0.60 -33.32 -29.72
C LYS A 198 -1.47 -33.46 -28.48
N PHE A 199 -1.34 -32.53 -27.54
CA PHE A 199 -2.11 -32.48 -26.31
C PHE A 199 -2.67 -31.09 -26.12
N ARG A 200 -3.97 -31.01 -25.84
CA ARG A 200 -4.68 -29.75 -25.62
C ARG A 200 -5.52 -29.81 -24.34
N ARG A 201 -5.46 -28.75 -23.53
CA ARG A 201 -6.36 -28.51 -22.39
C ARG A 201 -7.01 -27.16 -22.53
N VAL A 202 -8.28 -27.06 -22.16
CA VAL A 202 -9.09 -25.83 -22.24
C VAL A 202 -9.80 -25.64 -20.91
N GLU A 203 -9.36 -24.65 -20.13
CA GLU A 203 -9.72 -24.54 -18.71
C GLU A 203 -10.36 -23.18 -18.39
N ALA A 204 -11.60 -23.18 -17.89
CA ALA A 204 -12.26 -22.00 -17.36
C ALA A 204 -12.11 -21.95 -15.83
N VAL A 205 -11.45 -20.90 -15.33
CA VAL A 205 -11.12 -20.75 -13.90
C VAL A 205 -11.92 -19.62 -13.24
N ALA A 206 -11.88 -19.53 -11.92
CA ALA A 206 -12.70 -18.58 -11.17
C ALA A 206 -12.31 -17.10 -11.37
N ASP A 207 -11.01 -16.79 -11.29
CA ASP A 207 -10.45 -15.44 -11.35
C ASP A 207 -9.01 -15.44 -11.93
N HIS A 208 -8.44 -14.25 -12.15
CA HIS A 208 -7.09 -14.07 -12.73
C HIS A 208 -6.00 -14.72 -11.89
N ARG A 209 -6.10 -14.63 -10.54
CA ARG A 209 -5.17 -15.30 -9.62
C ARG A 209 -5.23 -16.82 -9.78
N SER A 210 -6.44 -17.38 -9.88
CA SER A 210 -6.65 -18.81 -10.10
C SER A 210 -6.03 -19.27 -11.42
N GLU A 211 -6.05 -18.42 -12.45
CA GLU A 211 -5.44 -18.72 -13.73
C GLU A 211 -3.92 -18.85 -13.66
N VAL A 212 -3.27 -17.94 -12.92
CA VAL A 212 -1.83 -18.03 -12.65
C VAL A 212 -1.52 -19.26 -11.80
N VAL A 213 -2.32 -19.57 -10.78
CA VAL A 213 -2.18 -20.79 -9.97
C VAL A 213 -2.21 -22.04 -10.86
N GLU A 214 -3.20 -22.17 -11.74
CA GLU A 214 -3.28 -23.30 -12.66
C GLU A 214 -2.13 -23.33 -13.67
N ALA A 215 -1.65 -22.17 -14.12
CA ALA A 215 -0.48 -22.11 -14.98
C ALA A 215 0.80 -22.62 -14.29
N LEU A 216 0.97 -22.33 -13.00
CA LEU A 216 2.10 -22.81 -12.21
C LEU A 216 1.98 -24.30 -11.86
N ARG A 217 0.78 -24.79 -11.56
CA ARG A 217 0.50 -26.23 -11.39
C ARG A 217 0.83 -26.99 -12.66
N TRP A 218 0.40 -26.48 -13.80
CA TRP A 218 0.68 -27.03 -15.12
C TRP A 218 2.18 -27.03 -15.45
N ALA A 219 2.90 -25.94 -15.20
CA ALA A 219 4.35 -25.90 -15.40
C ALA A 219 5.07 -26.92 -14.49
N ARG A 220 4.64 -27.03 -13.22
CA ARG A 220 5.18 -28.00 -12.27
C ARG A 220 4.92 -29.44 -12.70
N GLU A 221 3.73 -29.75 -13.20
CA GLU A 221 3.39 -31.06 -13.77
C GLU A 221 4.44 -31.46 -14.82
N PHE A 222 4.66 -30.63 -15.84
CA PHE A 222 5.65 -30.91 -16.90
C PHE A 222 7.05 -31.12 -16.36
N MET A 223 7.52 -30.21 -15.51
CA MET A 223 8.86 -30.30 -14.94
C MET A 223 9.03 -31.54 -14.05
N SER A 224 7.97 -31.98 -13.35
CA SER A 224 8.01 -33.16 -12.48
C SER A 224 8.14 -34.47 -13.23
N THR A 225 7.71 -34.53 -14.50
CA THR A 225 7.91 -35.73 -15.35
C THR A 225 9.38 -35.91 -15.77
N GLY A 226 10.20 -34.87 -15.69
CA GLY A 226 11.58 -34.86 -16.21
C GLY A 226 11.69 -34.87 -17.74
N THR A 227 10.57 -34.89 -18.48
CA THR A 227 10.57 -35.02 -19.95
C THR A 227 10.61 -33.67 -20.70
N VAL A 228 10.21 -32.59 -20.03
CA VAL A 228 10.19 -31.23 -20.60
C VAL A 228 11.07 -30.32 -19.74
N SER A 229 12.07 -29.70 -20.35
CA SER A 229 12.95 -28.77 -19.65
C SER A 229 12.21 -27.47 -19.33
N ALA A 230 12.63 -26.75 -18.28
CA ALA A 230 12.02 -25.46 -17.94
C ALA A 230 12.07 -24.47 -19.11
N SER A 231 13.16 -24.47 -19.88
CA SER A 231 13.30 -23.62 -21.06
C SER A 231 12.33 -23.96 -22.18
N ASP A 232 11.75 -25.17 -22.19
CA ASP A 232 10.79 -25.59 -23.21
C ASP A 232 9.34 -25.26 -22.85
N ILE A 233 9.13 -24.53 -21.75
CA ILE A 233 7.81 -24.16 -21.22
C ILE A 233 7.64 -22.65 -21.30
N ALA A 234 6.53 -22.20 -21.86
CA ALA A 234 6.11 -20.81 -21.85
C ALA A 234 4.68 -20.62 -21.34
N ILE A 235 4.48 -19.55 -20.60
CA ILE A 235 3.18 -19.01 -20.23
C ILE A 235 3.10 -17.63 -20.90
N ALA A 236 2.02 -17.34 -21.61
CA ALA A 236 1.90 -16.08 -22.35
C ALA A 236 0.49 -15.50 -22.34
N SER A 237 0.44 -14.18 -22.48
CA SER A 237 -0.77 -13.39 -22.67
C SER A 237 -0.52 -12.27 -23.68
N THR A 238 -1.56 -11.75 -24.30
CA THR A 238 -1.49 -10.50 -25.09
C THR A 238 -1.33 -9.26 -24.20
N SER A 239 -1.77 -9.34 -22.94
CA SER A 239 -1.62 -8.28 -21.92
C SER A 239 -1.08 -8.88 -20.62
N LEU A 240 0.03 -8.34 -20.12
CA LEU A 240 0.70 -8.86 -18.93
C LEU A 240 0.29 -8.16 -17.64
N ASP A 241 -0.20 -6.92 -17.72
CA ASP A 241 -0.39 -6.04 -16.56
C ASP A 241 -1.37 -6.62 -15.51
N ASP A 242 -2.45 -7.27 -15.95
CA ASP A 242 -3.44 -7.91 -15.07
C ASP A 242 -2.90 -9.18 -14.36
N TYR A 243 -1.75 -9.71 -14.80
CA TYR A 243 -1.20 -10.97 -14.31
C TYR A 243 0.18 -10.82 -13.66
N ASP A 244 0.94 -9.77 -13.97
CA ASP A 244 2.32 -9.61 -13.52
C ASP A 244 2.45 -9.63 -12.00
N GLU A 245 1.59 -8.93 -11.28
CA GLU A 245 1.60 -8.93 -9.81
C GLU A 245 1.34 -10.34 -9.26
N HIS A 246 0.34 -11.03 -9.79
CA HIS A 246 0.02 -12.41 -9.39
C HIS A 246 1.18 -13.36 -9.70
N MET A 247 1.78 -13.26 -10.89
CA MET A 247 2.90 -14.10 -11.31
C MET A 247 4.15 -13.84 -10.45
N LEU A 248 4.46 -12.58 -10.11
CA LEU A 248 5.60 -12.22 -9.26
C LEU A 248 5.47 -12.76 -7.84
N VAL A 249 4.29 -12.60 -7.24
CA VAL A 249 4.01 -13.10 -5.89
C VAL A 249 4.06 -14.63 -5.88
N LEU A 250 3.34 -15.27 -6.79
CA LEU A 250 3.21 -16.72 -6.81
C LEU A 250 4.48 -17.44 -7.28
N ARG A 251 5.34 -16.82 -8.10
CA ARG A 251 6.68 -17.37 -8.44
C ARG A 251 7.50 -17.67 -7.19
N ARG A 252 7.46 -16.79 -6.18
CA ARG A 252 8.21 -16.95 -4.93
C ARG A 252 7.68 -18.15 -4.14
N GLU A 253 6.37 -18.26 -4.02
CA GLU A 253 5.72 -19.43 -3.40
C GLU A 253 5.99 -20.71 -4.18
N ALA A 254 6.08 -20.61 -5.51
CA ALA A 254 6.25 -21.75 -6.39
C ALA A 254 7.64 -22.38 -6.29
N SER A 255 8.67 -21.61 -5.95
CA SER A 255 10.07 -22.04 -6.09
C SER A 255 10.35 -22.64 -7.49
N LEU A 256 9.81 -22.01 -8.53
CA LEU A 256 10.01 -22.37 -9.93
C LEU A 256 10.92 -21.35 -10.63
N PRO A 257 11.82 -21.77 -11.54
CA PRO A 257 12.60 -20.84 -12.34
C PRO A 257 11.70 -20.23 -13.41
N ILE A 258 11.13 -19.05 -13.12
CA ILE A 258 10.26 -18.30 -14.04
C ILE A 258 10.96 -17.02 -14.45
N HIS A 259 11.08 -16.76 -15.75
CA HIS A 259 11.72 -15.57 -16.32
C HIS A 259 10.68 -14.62 -16.95
N PHE A 260 10.71 -13.35 -16.55
CA PHE A 260 9.89 -12.28 -17.13
C PHE A 260 10.59 -11.70 -18.35
N ALA A 261 10.18 -12.09 -19.56
CA ALA A 261 10.86 -11.69 -20.80
C ALA A 261 10.81 -10.17 -21.08
N GLY A 262 9.77 -9.49 -20.56
CA GLY A 262 9.63 -8.03 -20.61
C GLY A 262 10.25 -7.28 -19.43
N GLY A 263 10.94 -7.98 -18.53
CA GLY A 263 11.38 -7.44 -17.25
C GLY A 263 10.26 -7.39 -16.20
N ILE A 264 10.66 -7.12 -14.97
CA ILE A 264 9.77 -7.01 -13.80
C ILE A 264 9.44 -5.54 -13.51
N PRO A 265 8.24 -5.19 -13.03
CA PRO A 265 7.90 -3.83 -12.62
C PRO A 265 8.90 -3.29 -11.60
N ALA A 266 9.45 -2.10 -11.82
CA ALA A 266 10.50 -1.53 -10.97
C ALA A 266 10.04 -1.42 -9.50
N LEU A 267 8.78 -1.02 -9.29
CA LEU A 267 8.18 -0.91 -7.95
C LEU A 267 8.01 -2.25 -7.20
N SER A 268 8.19 -3.40 -7.87
CA SER A 268 8.23 -4.71 -7.20
C SER A 268 9.59 -5.03 -6.55
N THR A 269 10.60 -4.18 -6.77
CA THR A 269 11.98 -4.35 -6.28
C THR A 269 12.30 -3.41 -5.11
N ALA A 270 13.30 -3.76 -4.30
CA ALA A 270 13.78 -2.89 -3.23
C ALA A 270 14.30 -1.54 -3.76
N ALA A 271 15.05 -1.56 -4.87
CA ALA A 271 15.55 -0.37 -5.53
C ALA A 271 14.41 0.57 -5.96
N GLY A 272 13.37 0.03 -6.61
CA GLY A 272 12.19 0.82 -6.98
C GLY A 272 11.37 1.32 -5.78
N GLN A 273 11.31 0.56 -4.68
CA GLN A 273 10.67 1.03 -3.44
C GLN A 273 11.43 2.19 -2.79
N ASN A 274 12.76 2.23 -2.90
CA ASN A 274 13.57 3.38 -2.45
C ASN A 274 13.27 4.62 -3.28
N CYS A 275 13.19 4.48 -4.61
CA CYS A 275 12.73 5.56 -5.49
C CYS A 275 11.33 6.03 -5.09
N ALA A 276 10.39 5.11 -4.84
CA ALA A 276 9.04 5.45 -4.45
C ALA A 276 8.97 6.18 -3.10
N ALA A 277 9.79 5.79 -2.11
CA ALA A 277 9.85 6.47 -0.82
C ALA A 277 10.39 7.91 -0.95
N LEU A 278 11.39 8.12 -1.80
CA LEU A 278 11.91 9.46 -2.10
C LEU A 278 10.84 10.30 -2.83
N ALA A 279 10.24 9.76 -3.90
CA ALA A 279 9.17 10.44 -4.63
C ALA A 279 7.97 10.80 -3.74
N ASP A 280 7.60 9.92 -2.80
CA ASP A 280 6.50 10.17 -1.85
C ASP A 280 6.75 11.42 -1.00
N ILE A 281 7.98 11.63 -0.52
CA ILE A 281 8.34 12.85 0.22
C ILE A 281 8.35 14.07 -0.71
N LEU A 282 8.98 13.97 -1.87
CA LEU A 282 9.10 15.11 -2.79
C LEU A 282 7.73 15.59 -3.31
N LEU A 283 6.77 14.67 -3.49
CA LEU A 283 5.43 14.98 -3.98
C LEU A 283 4.43 15.34 -2.88
N ARG A 284 4.61 14.84 -1.65
CA ARG A 284 3.60 14.97 -0.57
C ARG A 284 4.11 15.63 0.71
N GLY A 285 5.36 16.09 0.71
CA GLY A 285 6.00 16.78 1.83
C GLY A 285 6.49 15.85 2.95
N LEU A 286 7.10 16.46 3.95
CA LEU A 286 7.65 15.75 5.12
C LEU A 286 6.54 15.13 5.98
N SER A 287 6.88 13.99 6.58
CA SER A 287 6.19 13.41 7.74
C SER A 287 7.14 12.40 8.37
N GLN A 288 6.91 12.09 9.65
CA GLN A 288 7.71 11.08 10.35
C GLN A 288 7.71 9.73 9.63
N ASP A 289 6.56 9.27 9.16
CA ASP A 289 6.41 7.99 8.47
C ASP A 289 7.16 7.95 7.14
N ARG A 290 7.06 9.00 6.32
CA ARG A 290 7.74 9.03 5.02
C ARG A 290 9.26 9.09 5.21
N VAL A 291 9.76 9.91 6.13
CA VAL A 291 11.20 10.00 6.43
C VAL A 291 11.72 8.67 6.95
N ARG A 292 11.02 8.02 7.89
CA ARG A 292 11.40 6.68 8.37
C ARG A 292 11.39 5.66 7.24
N ARG A 293 10.34 5.64 6.40
CA ARG A 293 10.24 4.74 5.26
C ARG A 293 11.43 4.92 4.30
N LEU A 294 11.80 6.16 3.99
CA LEU A 294 12.97 6.45 3.18
C LEU A 294 14.24 5.92 3.84
N LEU A 295 14.53 6.34 5.08
CA LEU A 295 15.75 5.96 5.80
C LEU A 295 15.91 4.45 6.00
N LEU A 296 14.81 3.71 6.17
CA LEU A 296 14.82 2.25 6.28
C LEU A 296 15.25 1.55 4.99
N GLY A 297 14.95 2.13 3.83
CA GLY A 297 15.27 1.55 2.52
C GLY A 297 16.63 1.98 1.97
N LEU A 298 17.12 3.17 2.36
CA LEU A 298 18.38 3.71 1.84
C LEU A 298 19.61 2.91 2.29
N PRO A 299 20.64 2.77 1.44
CA PRO A 299 21.90 2.16 1.84
C PRO A 299 22.59 3.01 2.91
N LYS A 300 23.29 2.37 3.85
CA LYS A 300 24.16 3.05 4.84
C LYS A 300 25.46 3.53 4.18
N ALA A 301 25.34 4.52 3.29
CA ALA A 301 26.44 5.10 2.51
C ALA A 301 26.43 6.64 2.58
N GLY A 302 27.54 7.26 2.19
CA GLY A 302 27.68 8.73 2.18
C GLY A 302 27.38 9.34 3.56
N ALA A 303 26.59 10.43 3.58
CA ALA A 303 26.19 11.11 4.80
C ALA A 303 25.43 10.19 5.79
N LEU A 304 24.63 9.24 5.28
CA LEU A 304 23.83 8.33 6.11
C LEU A 304 24.69 7.27 6.83
N LYS A 305 25.95 7.08 6.43
CA LYS A 305 26.89 6.24 7.18
C LYS A 305 27.16 6.81 8.57
N LEU A 306 27.10 8.13 8.72
CA LEU A 306 27.31 8.85 9.98
C LEU A 306 26.03 8.96 10.83
N LEU A 307 24.88 8.52 10.32
CA LEU A 307 23.63 8.57 11.07
C LEU A 307 23.69 7.55 12.22
N PRO A 308 23.61 7.98 13.49
CA PRO A 308 23.70 7.06 14.61
C PRO A 308 22.45 6.18 14.70
N ALA A 309 22.58 4.95 15.21
CA ALA A 309 21.46 4.01 15.28
C ALA A 309 20.32 4.46 16.21
N ASP A 310 20.63 5.31 17.20
CA ASP A 310 19.69 5.89 18.15
C ASP A 310 19.20 7.29 17.73
N TRP A 311 19.36 7.70 16.46
CA TRP A 311 18.95 9.02 15.97
C TRP A 311 17.50 9.40 16.33
N SER A 312 16.59 8.41 16.34
CA SER A 312 15.16 8.61 16.63
C SER A 312 14.81 8.44 18.12
N ARG A 313 15.79 8.18 18.99
CA ARG A 313 15.55 7.95 20.41
C ARG A 313 14.94 9.20 21.05
N GLY A 314 13.83 9.01 21.76
CA GLY A 314 13.05 10.10 22.37
C GLY A 314 11.98 10.69 21.47
N ILE A 315 12.06 10.56 20.14
CA ILE A 315 10.99 11.03 19.24
C ILE A 315 9.80 10.09 19.36
N ARG A 316 8.62 10.63 19.63
CA ARG A 316 7.39 9.85 19.77
C ARG A 316 7.03 9.20 18.43
N PRO A 317 6.79 7.86 18.38
CA PRO A 317 6.42 7.19 17.14
C PRO A 317 5.16 7.76 16.46
N ALA A 318 4.23 8.30 17.25
CA ALA A 318 2.99 8.89 16.77
C ALA A 318 3.10 10.36 16.30
N ALA A 319 4.22 11.04 16.51
CA ALA A 319 4.40 12.43 16.08
C ALA A 319 4.19 12.59 14.56
N SER A 320 3.57 13.68 14.13
CA SER A 320 3.33 13.91 12.71
C SER A 320 4.61 14.37 11.98
N LEU A 321 5.31 15.36 12.55
CA LEU A 321 6.53 15.98 12.00
C LEU A 321 6.39 16.34 10.51
N ASN A 322 5.40 17.19 10.21
CA ASN A 322 4.95 17.51 8.85
C ASN A 322 5.78 18.61 8.16
N ASN A 323 6.65 19.30 8.89
CA ASN A 323 7.50 20.37 8.35
C ASN A 323 8.86 20.40 9.05
N LEU A 324 9.80 21.14 8.47
CA LEU A 324 11.17 21.24 8.98
C LEU A 324 11.26 21.76 10.42
N VAL A 325 10.46 22.77 10.79
CA VAL A 325 10.47 23.36 12.16
C VAL A 325 10.12 22.31 13.21
N GLN A 326 9.12 21.47 12.92
CA GLN A 326 8.73 20.37 13.81
C GLN A 326 9.85 19.33 13.95
N TRP A 327 10.55 19.00 12.86
CA TRP A 327 11.72 18.11 12.90
C TRP A 327 12.88 18.69 13.71
N GLU A 328 13.23 19.95 13.48
CA GLU A 328 14.29 20.66 14.21
C GLU A 328 13.97 20.69 15.71
N THR A 329 12.72 21.00 16.06
CA THR A 329 12.25 21.04 17.45
C THR A 329 12.27 19.65 18.09
N ALA A 330 11.76 18.62 17.40
CA ALA A 330 11.72 17.26 17.90
C ALA A 330 13.12 16.68 18.14
N LEU A 331 14.05 16.89 17.19
CA LEU A 331 15.43 16.45 17.33
C LEU A 331 16.13 17.20 18.48
N SER A 332 15.93 18.51 18.60
CA SER A 332 16.55 19.32 19.66
C SER A 332 16.03 18.96 21.05
N ARG A 333 14.72 18.71 21.22
CA ARG A 333 14.14 18.30 22.53
C ARG A 333 14.60 16.92 23.01
N THR A 334 15.02 16.07 22.08
CA THR A 334 15.39 14.67 22.37
C THR A 334 16.89 14.47 22.43
N ARG A 335 17.64 15.56 22.33
CA ARG A 335 19.09 15.61 22.23
C ARG A 335 19.81 14.85 23.33
N GLU A 336 19.48 15.15 24.58
CA GLU A 336 20.08 14.56 25.77
C GLU A 336 19.78 13.05 25.93
N ARG A 337 18.82 12.52 25.16
CA ARG A 337 18.49 11.09 25.19
C ARG A 337 19.38 10.25 24.28
N ARG A 338 20.22 10.87 23.44
CA ARG A 338 21.12 10.23 22.48
C ARG A 338 22.56 10.19 22.99
N VAL A 339 23.35 9.24 22.48
CA VAL A 339 24.76 9.08 22.88
C VAL A 339 25.64 10.21 22.35
N ASP A 340 25.53 10.53 21.06
CA ASP A 340 26.15 11.71 20.48
C ASP A 340 25.11 12.83 20.42
N VAL A 341 25.46 13.92 21.09
CA VAL A 341 24.53 14.98 21.44
C VAL A 341 24.04 15.73 20.19
N ASP A 342 24.76 15.79 19.07
CA ASP A 342 24.28 16.58 17.90
C ASP A 342 24.55 15.94 16.53
N LEU A 343 25.16 14.75 16.49
CA LEU A 343 25.44 14.06 15.23
C LEU A 343 24.18 13.76 14.40
N ALA A 344 23.08 13.38 15.05
CA ALA A 344 21.82 13.11 14.35
C ALA A 344 21.31 14.35 13.61
N GLU A 345 21.33 15.53 14.26
CA GLU A 345 20.97 16.80 13.64
C GLU A 345 21.90 17.19 12.50
N ARG A 346 23.22 17.09 12.70
CA ARG A 346 24.21 17.42 11.68
C ARG A 346 24.05 16.60 10.41
N VAL A 347 23.61 15.35 10.52
CA VAL A 347 23.41 14.45 9.38
C VAL A 347 22.01 14.62 8.76
N LEU A 348 20.95 14.62 9.57
CA LEU A 348 19.58 14.60 9.05
C LEU A 348 19.06 15.96 8.61
N LEU A 349 19.33 17.04 9.34
CA LEU A 349 18.74 18.35 9.04
C LEU A 349 19.12 18.88 7.65
N PRO A 350 20.37 18.74 7.15
CA PRO A 350 20.70 19.12 5.79
C PRO A 350 19.90 18.34 4.73
N ILE A 351 19.66 17.04 4.96
CA ILE A 351 18.86 16.21 4.06
C ILE A 351 17.38 16.63 4.12
N LEU A 352 16.83 16.82 5.31
CA LEU A 352 15.45 17.25 5.52
C LEU A 352 15.17 18.62 4.90
N ARG A 353 16.09 19.58 5.00
CA ARG A 353 15.99 20.89 4.34
C ARG A 353 15.85 20.79 2.83
N ARG A 354 16.59 19.86 2.21
CA ARG A 354 16.50 19.64 0.76
C ARG A 354 15.20 18.93 0.39
N LEU A 355 14.78 17.94 1.18
CA LEU A 355 13.50 17.25 0.99
C LEU A 355 12.30 18.22 1.11
N ASP A 356 12.37 19.20 2.01
CA ASP A 356 11.32 20.21 2.24
C ASP A 356 11.13 21.16 1.05
N LYS A 357 12.17 21.36 0.22
CA LYS A 357 12.06 22.11 -1.05
C LYS A 357 11.27 21.36 -2.12
N GLY A 358 10.97 20.07 -1.90
CA GLY A 358 10.15 19.25 -2.80
C GLY A 358 10.81 18.91 -4.13
N ILE A 359 9.98 18.76 -5.16
CA ILE A 359 10.36 18.23 -6.49
C ILE A 359 11.51 18.97 -7.20
N GLY A 360 11.79 20.22 -6.85
CA GLY A 360 12.88 21.00 -7.45
C GLY A 360 14.27 20.40 -7.17
N GLU A 361 14.41 19.59 -6.12
CA GLU A 361 15.67 18.92 -5.74
C GLU A 361 15.69 17.44 -6.17
N ALA A 362 14.76 16.99 -7.03
CA ALA A 362 14.60 15.58 -7.35
C ALA A 362 15.87 14.94 -7.96
N LEU A 363 16.57 15.67 -8.84
CA LEU A 363 17.77 15.18 -9.51
C LEU A 363 18.91 14.99 -8.49
N GLU A 364 19.21 16.03 -7.73
CA GLU A 364 20.33 16.05 -6.81
C GLU A 364 20.10 15.18 -5.56
N LEU A 365 18.86 15.07 -5.08
CA LEU A 365 18.54 14.15 -3.98
C LEU A 365 18.60 12.69 -4.42
N GLY A 366 18.19 12.39 -5.66
CA GLY A 366 18.37 11.06 -6.25
C GLY A 366 19.85 10.66 -6.27
N GLU A 367 20.72 11.58 -6.71
CA GLU A 367 22.17 11.36 -6.71
C GLU A 367 22.79 11.28 -5.32
N LEU A 368 22.30 12.06 -4.36
CA LEU A 368 22.83 12.06 -3.00
C LEU A 368 22.44 10.79 -2.22
N LEU A 369 21.20 10.33 -2.36
CA LEU A 369 20.60 9.37 -1.42
C LEU A 369 20.51 7.94 -1.97
N LEU A 370 20.22 7.75 -3.26
CA LEU A 370 19.90 6.43 -3.80
C LEU A 370 21.16 5.58 -4.04
N GLY A 371 21.03 4.26 -3.89
CA GLY A 371 22.07 3.29 -4.30
C GLY A 371 22.15 3.14 -5.83
N ALA A 372 23.19 2.48 -6.36
CA ALA A 372 23.45 2.39 -7.79
C ALA A 372 22.22 1.93 -8.62
N ASP A 373 21.61 0.79 -8.26
CA ASP A 373 20.43 0.27 -8.99
C ASP A 373 19.23 1.22 -8.93
N ALA A 374 18.98 1.84 -7.77
CA ALA A 374 17.88 2.78 -7.59
C ALA A 374 18.14 4.10 -8.34
N LYS A 375 19.40 4.54 -8.45
CA LYS A 375 19.77 5.72 -9.22
C LYS A 375 19.44 5.55 -10.70
N GLU A 376 19.71 4.38 -11.29
CA GLU A 376 19.40 4.14 -12.70
C GLU A 376 17.88 4.18 -12.94
N ILE A 377 17.09 3.51 -12.09
CA ILE A 377 15.63 3.60 -12.13
C ILE A 377 15.16 5.05 -11.99
N TRP A 378 15.76 5.81 -11.08
CA TRP A 378 15.42 7.21 -10.83
C TRP A 378 15.70 8.11 -12.04
N LYS A 379 16.87 7.94 -12.66
CA LYS A 379 17.25 8.66 -13.87
C LYS A 379 16.33 8.31 -15.03
N ASP A 380 16.00 7.02 -15.21
CA ASP A 380 15.05 6.58 -16.23
C ASP A 380 13.67 7.23 -16.02
N ALA A 381 13.23 7.34 -14.77
CA ALA A 381 11.94 7.96 -14.43
C ALA A 381 11.90 9.45 -14.75
N LEU A 382 12.96 10.20 -14.40
CA LEU A 382 13.11 11.63 -14.67
C LEU A 382 13.37 11.92 -16.16
N ARG A 383 13.96 10.98 -16.90
CA ARG A 383 14.10 11.07 -18.36
C ARG A 383 12.76 10.90 -19.05
N ALA A 384 11.92 9.97 -18.58
CA ALA A 384 10.64 9.65 -19.20
C ALA A 384 9.54 10.72 -18.98
N SER A 385 9.54 11.43 -17.84
CA SER A 385 8.54 12.47 -17.56
C SER A 385 9.07 13.52 -16.55
N PRO A 386 8.44 14.70 -16.44
CA PRO A 386 8.77 15.70 -15.42
C PRO A 386 8.70 15.13 -13.99
N ALA A 387 9.38 15.79 -13.04
CA ALA A 387 9.49 15.31 -11.65
C ALA A 387 8.11 15.22 -10.95
N GLU A 388 7.17 16.08 -11.34
CA GLU A 388 5.77 16.09 -10.91
C GLU A 388 5.07 14.75 -11.20
N ALA A 389 5.51 14.04 -12.23
CA ALA A 389 4.93 12.77 -12.69
C ALA A 389 5.73 11.54 -12.25
N LEU A 390 6.68 11.68 -11.32
CA LEU A 390 7.53 10.57 -10.83
C LEU A 390 6.73 9.33 -10.42
N ALA A 391 5.60 9.51 -9.74
CA ALA A 391 4.73 8.40 -9.35
C ALA A 391 4.26 7.58 -10.55
N MET A 392 3.86 8.25 -11.64
CA MET A 392 3.45 7.60 -12.88
C MET A 392 4.65 6.99 -13.60
N SER A 393 5.77 7.70 -13.75
CA SER A 393 6.96 7.16 -14.43
C SER A 393 7.45 5.88 -13.77
N LEU A 394 7.64 5.89 -12.44
CA LEU A 394 8.11 4.74 -11.69
C LEU A 394 7.17 3.52 -11.81
N GLN A 395 5.86 3.76 -11.91
CA GLN A 395 4.86 2.69 -12.07
C GLN A 395 5.00 1.93 -13.40
N HIS A 396 5.41 2.61 -14.47
CA HIS A 396 5.53 2.00 -15.81
C HIS A 396 6.92 1.43 -16.09
N LEU A 397 7.94 1.81 -15.32
CA LEU A 397 9.29 1.30 -15.50
C LEU A 397 9.38 -0.20 -15.18
N ARG A 398 10.19 -0.89 -15.98
CA ARG A 398 10.56 -2.29 -15.77
C ARG A 398 12.07 -2.42 -15.71
N VAL A 399 12.54 -3.34 -14.88
CA VAL A 399 13.96 -3.70 -14.74
C VAL A 399 14.18 -5.13 -15.20
N ALA A 400 15.42 -5.46 -15.56
CA ALA A 400 15.76 -6.81 -15.99
C ALA A 400 15.49 -7.85 -14.89
N ASP A 401 14.96 -9.01 -15.28
CA ASP A 401 14.85 -10.17 -14.38
C ASP A 401 16.22 -10.87 -14.26
N ALA A 402 16.53 -11.33 -13.04
CA ALA A 402 17.77 -12.04 -12.73
C ALA A 402 17.80 -13.47 -13.31
N ASN A 403 16.62 -14.09 -13.50
CA ASN A 403 16.54 -15.39 -14.15
C ASN A 403 16.88 -15.28 -15.64
N ASP A 404 17.48 -16.33 -16.22
CA ASP A 404 17.73 -16.41 -17.66
C ASP A 404 16.68 -17.24 -18.40
N ALA A 405 16.27 -16.76 -19.58
CA ALA A 405 15.24 -17.38 -20.41
C ALA A 405 15.64 -18.77 -20.95
N ALA A 406 16.95 -19.06 -21.06
CA ALA A 406 17.44 -20.31 -21.62
C ALA A 406 17.41 -21.48 -20.64
N ASN A 407 17.11 -21.23 -19.36
CA ASN A 407 17.05 -22.23 -18.28
C ASN A 407 15.78 -22.11 -17.42
N SER A 408 14.80 -21.30 -17.83
CA SER A 408 13.61 -20.98 -17.04
C SER A 408 12.33 -21.13 -17.86
N VAL A 409 11.21 -21.40 -17.17
CA VAL A 409 9.87 -21.20 -17.73
C VAL A 409 9.73 -19.72 -18.07
N VAL A 410 9.26 -19.39 -19.26
CA VAL A 410 9.14 -17.99 -19.68
C VAL A 410 7.72 -17.48 -19.47
N TRP A 411 7.60 -16.33 -18.80
CA TRP A 411 6.41 -15.50 -18.80
C TRP A 411 6.62 -14.30 -19.74
N CYS A 412 5.82 -14.19 -20.79
CA CYS A 412 6.07 -13.23 -21.88
C CYS A 412 4.80 -12.83 -22.64
N SER A 413 4.93 -11.81 -23.49
CA SER A 413 3.84 -11.46 -24.41
C SER A 413 3.66 -12.53 -25.48
N ALA A 414 2.43 -12.67 -25.99
CA ALA A 414 2.12 -13.54 -27.12
C ALA A 414 3.04 -13.27 -28.33
N SER A 415 3.33 -12.00 -28.63
CA SER A 415 4.22 -11.64 -29.74
C SER A 415 5.66 -12.12 -29.54
N GLN A 416 6.19 -12.06 -28.31
CA GLN A 416 7.52 -12.59 -28.00
C GLN A 416 7.57 -14.11 -28.13
N LEU A 417 6.53 -14.80 -27.64
CA LEU A 417 6.45 -16.25 -27.76
C LEU A 417 6.29 -16.70 -29.22
N ALA A 418 5.51 -15.98 -30.03
CA ALA A 418 5.39 -16.29 -31.46
C ALA A 418 6.72 -16.14 -32.21
N ALA A 419 7.58 -15.21 -31.79
CA ALA A 419 8.91 -15.03 -32.38
C ALA A 419 9.95 -16.07 -31.92
N SER A 420 9.71 -16.74 -30.79
CA SER A 420 10.56 -17.82 -30.27
C SER A 420 9.69 -18.91 -29.61
N PRO A 421 8.91 -19.69 -30.41
CA PRO A 421 7.95 -20.64 -29.87
C PRO A 421 8.57 -21.70 -28.96
N ARG A 422 7.78 -22.18 -28.00
CA ARG A 422 8.16 -23.27 -27.09
C ARG A 422 7.24 -24.47 -27.32
N PRO A 423 7.74 -25.72 -27.18
CA PRO A 423 6.94 -26.91 -27.43
C PRO A 423 5.86 -27.14 -26.36
N ALA A 424 6.01 -26.59 -25.16
CA ALA A 424 4.93 -26.53 -24.17
C ALA A 424 4.52 -25.06 -23.96
N ALA A 425 3.29 -24.72 -24.32
CA ALA A 425 2.76 -23.37 -24.22
C ALA A 425 1.42 -23.33 -23.47
N ARG A 426 1.29 -22.40 -22.54
CA ARG A 426 0.02 -22.05 -21.91
C ARG A 426 -0.35 -20.60 -22.24
N LEU A 427 -1.48 -20.41 -22.90
CA LEU A 427 -2.05 -19.09 -23.16
C LEU A 427 -3.12 -18.79 -22.12
N ILE A 428 -2.97 -17.66 -21.42
CA ILE A 428 -3.88 -17.23 -20.37
C ILE A 428 -4.66 -15.97 -20.76
N GLY A 429 -5.81 -15.78 -20.14
CA GLY A 429 -6.65 -14.61 -20.28
C GLY A 429 -7.48 -14.59 -21.55
N LEU A 430 -7.87 -15.75 -22.11
CA LEU A 430 -8.66 -15.88 -23.36
C LEU A 430 -10.10 -15.38 -23.21
N SER A 431 -10.21 -14.08 -22.99
CA SER A 431 -11.44 -13.34 -22.76
C SER A 431 -11.64 -12.29 -23.85
N VAL A 432 -12.88 -11.81 -24.00
CA VAL A 432 -13.22 -10.70 -24.91
C VAL A 432 -12.32 -9.49 -24.64
N ARG A 433 -11.86 -8.83 -25.71
CA ARG A 433 -10.94 -7.68 -25.72
C ARG A 433 -9.51 -7.95 -25.22
N SER A 434 -9.23 -9.10 -24.63
CA SER A 434 -7.86 -9.53 -24.29
C SER A 434 -7.28 -10.39 -25.41
N TRP A 435 -8.02 -11.40 -25.86
CA TRP A 435 -7.63 -12.22 -27.01
C TRP A 435 -8.71 -12.17 -28.08
N PRO A 436 -8.38 -11.74 -29.31
CA PRO A 436 -7.35 -10.75 -29.60
C PRO A 436 -7.69 -9.38 -28.96
N ARG A 437 -6.69 -8.53 -28.75
CA ARG A 437 -6.92 -7.16 -28.29
C ARG A 437 -7.60 -6.32 -29.37
N THR A 438 -8.44 -5.39 -28.94
CA THR A 438 -8.98 -4.33 -29.78
C THR A 438 -8.03 -3.14 -29.72
N GLY A 439 -7.52 -2.66 -30.86
CA GLY A 439 -6.77 -1.41 -30.85
C GLY A 439 -7.71 -0.19 -30.93
N GLY A 440 -7.28 0.93 -30.35
CA GLY A 440 -7.93 2.24 -30.49
C GLY A 440 -7.18 3.15 -31.46
N ASP A 441 -7.71 4.36 -31.63
CA ASP A 441 -7.04 5.43 -32.37
C ASP A 441 -5.87 6.02 -31.57
N ASP A 442 -4.94 6.68 -32.27
CA ASP A 442 -3.91 7.46 -31.60
C ASP A 442 -4.52 8.74 -31.00
N PRO A 443 -4.19 9.11 -29.76
CA PRO A 443 -4.78 10.29 -29.11
C PRO A 443 -4.39 11.62 -29.79
N LEU A 444 -3.25 11.68 -30.48
CA LEU A 444 -2.79 12.86 -31.20
C LEU A 444 -3.10 12.80 -32.70
N VAL A 445 -3.20 11.59 -33.26
CA VAL A 445 -3.51 11.35 -34.67
C VAL A 445 -4.75 10.44 -34.79
N PRO A 446 -5.95 10.97 -34.52
CA PRO A 446 -7.18 10.22 -34.66
C PRO A 446 -7.48 9.84 -36.12
N HIS A 447 -8.40 8.89 -36.32
CA HIS A 447 -8.68 8.30 -37.63
C HIS A 447 -9.07 9.31 -38.72
N ASP A 448 -9.77 10.38 -38.33
CA ASP A 448 -10.21 11.47 -39.21
C ASP A 448 -9.06 12.34 -39.74
N VAL A 449 -7.91 12.34 -39.06
CA VAL A 449 -6.72 13.11 -39.46
C VAL A 449 -5.85 12.29 -40.40
N VAL A 450 -5.53 11.05 -40.00
CA VAL A 450 -4.86 10.06 -40.84
C VAL A 450 -5.58 8.73 -40.64
N PRO A 451 -6.07 8.08 -41.72
CA PRO A 451 -6.71 6.79 -41.60
C PRO A 451 -5.83 5.81 -40.84
N ARG A 452 -6.39 5.20 -39.81
CA ARG A 452 -5.64 4.34 -38.88
C ARG A 452 -4.83 3.23 -39.58
N ARG A 453 -5.33 2.70 -40.70
CA ARG A 453 -4.65 1.66 -41.49
C ARG A 453 -3.44 2.16 -42.29
N GLU A 454 -3.32 3.47 -42.53
CA GLU A 454 -2.08 4.06 -43.08
C GLU A 454 -0.97 4.05 -42.02
N LEU A 455 -1.29 4.36 -40.76
CA LEU A 455 -0.32 4.38 -39.65
C LEU A 455 -0.06 3.00 -39.03
N GLN A 456 -1.03 2.10 -39.12
CA GLN A 456 -0.95 0.74 -38.62
C GLN A 456 -1.53 -0.20 -39.68
N PRO A 457 -0.76 -0.55 -40.72
CA PRO A 457 -1.22 -1.44 -41.79
C PRO A 457 -1.79 -2.74 -41.22
N ARG A 458 -1.12 -3.30 -40.20
CA ARG A 458 -1.64 -4.39 -39.39
C ARG A 458 -2.16 -3.91 -38.05
N SER A 459 -3.40 -4.26 -37.77
CA SER A 459 -4.04 -4.02 -36.49
C SER A 459 -3.45 -4.93 -35.41
N VAL A 460 -3.52 -4.46 -34.16
CA VAL A 460 -3.19 -5.29 -32.99
C VAL A 460 -3.99 -6.60 -32.98
N THR A 461 -5.24 -6.56 -33.46
CA THR A 461 -6.11 -7.73 -33.55
C THR A 461 -5.56 -8.79 -34.51
N GLU A 462 -5.07 -8.39 -35.69
CA GLU A 462 -4.44 -9.30 -36.66
C GLU A 462 -3.11 -9.85 -36.12
N ILE A 463 -2.33 -9.01 -35.43
CA ILE A 463 -1.07 -9.42 -34.78
C ILE A 463 -1.34 -10.49 -33.71
N ASP A 464 -2.32 -10.27 -32.84
CA ASP A 464 -2.68 -11.19 -31.77
C ASP A 464 -3.23 -12.52 -32.32
N ARG A 465 -4.07 -12.48 -33.38
CA ARG A 465 -4.55 -13.69 -34.07
C ARG A 465 -3.41 -14.48 -34.70
N THR A 466 -2.50 -13.79 -35.40
CA THR A 466 -1.33 -14.46 -36.01
C THR A 466 -0.43 -15.07 -34.94
N SER A 467 -0.23 -14.36 -33.82
CA SER A 467 0.56 -14.87 -32.70
C SER A 467 -0.11 -16.11 -32.09
N PHE A 468 -1.42 -16.10 -31.92
CA PHE A 468 -2.19 -17.25 -31.47
C PHE A 468 -1.99 -18.45 -32.41
N ASP A 469 -2.14 -18.27 -33.72
CA ASP A 469 -1.99 -19.34 -34.71
C ASP A 469 -0.58 -19.93 -34.71
N ILE A 470 0.45 -19.09 -34.63
CA ILE A 470 1.85 -19.54 -34.58
C ILE A 470 2.11 -20.33 -33.30
N ILE A 471 1.72 -19.80 -32.14
CA ILE A 471 2.00 -20.47 -30.86
C ILE A 471 1.26 -21.81 -30.79
N THR A 472 -0.02 -21.83 -31.15
CA THR A 472 -0.83 -23.05 -31.12
C THR A 472 -0.37 -24.08 -32.14
N GLY A 473 0.09 -23.62 -33.32
CA GLY A 473 0.60 -24.47 -34.39
C GLY A 473 2.02 -25.00 -34.19
N HIS A 474 2.79 -24.43 -33.25
CA HIS A 474 4.12 -24.92 -32.85
C HIS A 474 4.09 -25.75 -31.56
N ALA A 475 3.14 -25.48 -30.67
CA ALA A 475 3.05 -26.16 -29.39
C ALA A 475 2.72 -27.65 -29.56
N ARG A 476 3.54 -28.53 -28.98
CA ARG A 476 3.21 -29.95 -28.81
C ARG A 476 2.21 -30.14 -27.67
N HIS A 477 2.40 -29.39 -26.59
CA HIS A 477 1.53 -29.37 -25.41
C HIS A 477 0.94 -27.97 -25.26
N LEU A 478 -0.37 -27.85 -25.46
CA LEU A 478 -1.09 -26.59 -25.40
C LEU A 478 -2.07 -26.58 -24.22
N ALA A 479 -2.03 -25.54 -23.40
CA ALA A 479 -3.10 -25.21 -22.47
C ALA A 479 -3.66 -23.83 -22.79
N LEU A 480 -4.98 -23.73 -22.87
CA LEU A 480 -5.71 -22.48 -23.04
C LEU A 480 -6.53 -22.26 -21.78
N SER A 481 -6.43 -21.08 -21.18
CA SER A 481 -7.29 -20.75 -20.04
C SER A 481 -7.94 -19.38 -20.16
N ARG A 482 -9.04 -19.23 -19.44
CA ARG A 482 -9.70 -17.94 -19.23
C ARG A 482 -10.24 -17.83 -17.82
N SER A 483 -10.19 -16.62 -17.27
CA SER A 483 -10.98 -16.27 -16.09
C SER A 483 -12.46 -16.12 -16.43
N ARG A 484 -13.34 -16.61 -15.55
CA ARG A 484 -14.79 -16.37 -15.61
C ARG A 484 -15.19 -15.03 -15.01
N ARG A 485 -14.32 -14.41 -14.20
CA ARG A 485 -14.55 -13.10 -13.59
C ARG A 485 -13.42 -12.11 -13.87
N SER A 486 -13.79 -10.85 -14.11
CA SER A 486 -12.85 -9.75 -14.20
C SER A 486 -12.15 -9.51 -12.86
N VAL A 487 -11.08 -8.71 -12.86
CA VAL A 487 -10.39 -8.28 -11.64
C VAL A 487 -11.35 -7.59 -10.64
N ARG A 488 -12.44 -6.98 -11.13
CA ARG A 488 -13.51 -6.36 -10.31
C ARG A 488 -14.63 -7.33 -9.90
N GLY A 489 -14.52 -8.60 -10.24
CA GLY A 489 -15.50 -9.65 -9.91
C GLY A 489 -16.71 -9.75 -10.84
N GLY A 490 -16.80 -8.93 -11.90
CA GLY A 490 -17.86 -9.00 -12.90
C GLY A 490 -17.70 -10.21 -13.83
N LEU A 491 -18.79 -10.71 -14.45
CA LEU A 491 -18.71 -11.82 -15.40
C LEU A 491 -17.86 -11.45 -16.62
N GLN A 492 -17.01 -12.38 -17.05
CA GLN A 492 -16.10 -12.18 -18.17
C GLN A 492 -16.43 -13.14 -19.32
N ALA A 493 -16.73 -12.56 -20.48
CA ALA A 493 -17.07 -13.31 -21.68
C ALA A 493 -15.83 -13.93 -22.34
N ALA A 494 -16.01 -15.09 -22.96
CA ALA A 494 -14.95 -15.83 -23.65
C ALA A 494 -14.50 -15.14 -24.94
N SER A 495 -13.21 -15.24 -25.25
CA SER A 495 -12.62 -14.79 -26.51
C SER A 495 -13.30 -15.41 -27.74
N SER A 496 -13.21 -14.74 -28.90
CA SER A 496 -13.56 -15.34 -30.21
C SER A 496 -12.61 -16.46 -30.64
N LEU A 497 -11.45 -16.59 -30.00
CA LEU A 497 -10.48 -17.69 -30.21
C LEU A 497 -10.69 -18.85 -29.23
N TRP A 498 -11.72 -18.77 -28.38
CA TRP A 498 -11.97 -19.76 -27.33
C TRP A 498 -12.71 -21.01 -27.87
N PRO A 499 -12.13 -22.22 -27.72
CA PRO A 499 -12.78 -23.47 -28.13
C PRO A 499 -13.82 -23.91 -27.09
N LYS A 500 -15.00 -23.29 -27.13
CA LYS A 500 -16.04 -23.48 -26.10
C LYS A 500 -16.46 -24.95 -25.90
N GLU A 501 -16.44 -25.75 -26.96
CA GLU A 501 -16.84 -27.16 -26.93
C GLU A 501 -15.90 -28.05 -26.10
N GLU A 502 -14.65 -27.61 -25.89
CA GLU A 502 -13.63 -28.34 -25.12
C GLU A 502 -13.49 -27.81 -23.67
N GLU A 503 -14.31 -26.83 -23.27
CA GLU A 503 -14.17 -26.14 -21.98
C GLU A 503 -14.39 -27.07 -20.78
N VAL A 504 -13.39 -27.13 -19.90
CA VAL A 504 -13.49 -27.74 -18.57
C VAL A 504 -13.47 -26.65 -17.51
N GLU A 505 -14.51 -26.60 -16.68
CA GLU A 505 -14.57 -25.67 -15.56
C GLU A 505 -13.77 -26.20 -14.37
N LEU A 506 -12.85 -25.38 -13.85
CA LEU A 506 -12.09 -25.69 -12.64
C LEU A 506 -12.63 -24.92 -11.43
N ALA A 507 -12.90 -25.64 -10.35
CA ALA A 507 -13.25 -25.07 -9.06
C ALA A 507 -12.05 -24.36 -8.43
N ARG A 508 -12.29 -23.18 -7.82
CA ARG A 508 -11.25 -22.33 -7.21
C ARG A 508 -10.38 -23.05 -6.18
N LEU A 509 -11.00 -23.89 -5.35
CA LEU A 509 -10.35 -24.62 -4.25
C LEU A 509 -10.23 -26.12 -4.54
N ARG A 510 -10.11 -26.50 -5.84
CA ARG A 510 -9.89 -27.90 -6.20
C ARG A 510 -8.60 -28.43 -5.57
N VAL A 511 -8.61 -29.70 -5.20
CA VAL A 511 -7.40 -30.41 -4.75
C VAL A 511 -6.46 -30.58 -5.95
N PRO A 512 -5.22 -30.06 -5.90
CA PRO A 512 -4.28 -30.19 -7.01
C PRO A 512 -3.65 -31.58 -7.05
N ILE A 513 -3.42 -32.09 -8.26
CA ILE A 513 -2.63 -33.31 -8.49
C ILE A 513 -1.14 -32.98 -8.34
N HIS A 514 -0.69 -31.90 -8.99
CA HIS A 514 0.67 -31.37 -8.88
C HIS A 514 0.65 -30.06 -8.11
N CYS A 515 1.28 -30.06 -6.93
CA CYS A 515 1.35 -28.90 -6.06
C CYS A 515 2.43 -27.94 -6.55
N PHE A 516 2.06 -26.68 -6.83
CA PHE A 516 3.08 -25.68 -7.14
C PHE A 516 3.67 -25.03 -5.88
N SER A 517 2.94 -25.00 -4.75
CA SER A 517 3.32 -24.33 -3.49
C SER A 517 3.10 -25.19 -2.24
N GLU A 518 3.55 -24.71 -1.07
CA GLU A 518 3.28 -25.34 0.23
C GLU A 518 1.77 -25.42 0.53
N THR A 519 1.01 -24.35 0.24
CA THR A 519 -0.45 -24.33 0.44
C THR A 519 -1.14 -25.44 -0.36
N ASP A 520 -0.71 -25.66 -1.59
CA ASP A 520 -1.20 -26.76 -2.42
C ASP A 520 -0.84 -28.14 -1.86
N ARG A 521 0.37 -28.27 -1.29
CA ARG A 521 0.80 -29.51 -0.62
C ARG A 521 -0.10 -29.81 0.58
N LEU A 522 -0.37 -28.81 1.42
CA LEU A 522 -1.26 -28.97 2.58
C LEU A 522 -2.71 -29.29 2.13
N LEU A 523 -3.20 -28.67 1.05
CA LEU A 523 -4.53 -28.95 0.51
C LEU A 523 -4.65 -30.38 -0.07
N SER A 524 -3.60 -30.87 -0.72
CA SER A 524 -3.57 -32.21 -1.34
C SER A 524 -3.24 -33.34 -0.38
N ARG A 525 -2.59 -33.04 0.76
CA ARG A 525 -2.15 -34.04 1.73
C ARG A 525 -2.73 -33.73 3.11
N PRO A 526 -3.93 -34.27 3.43
CA PRO A 526 -4.57 -34.04 4.72
C PRO A 526 -3.71 -34.43 5.92
N THR A 527 -2.88 -35.48 5.80
CA THR A 527 -1.95 -35.89 6.87
C THR A 527 -0.92 -34.81 7.16
N ASP A 528 -0.30 -34.24 6.12
CA ASP A 528 0.65 -33.15 6.25
C ASP A 528 -0.03 -31.91 6.85
N ALA A 529 -1.27 -31.62 6.44
CA ALA A 529 -2.05 -30.53 6.98
C ALA A 529 -2.38 -30.72 8.46
N LEU A 530 -2.74 -31.94 8.89
CA LEU A 530 -3.03 -32.23 10.30
C LEU A 530 -1.76 -32.22 11.17
N ALA A 531 -0.60 -32.53 10.59
CA ALA A 531 0.69 -32.39 11.27
C ALA A 531 1.10 -30.92 11.45
N ASP A 532 0.59 -29.99 10.63
CA ASP A 532 0.83 -28.56 10.81
C ASP A 532 0.06 -28.02 12.04
N PRO A 533 0.76 -27.51 13.08
CA PRO A 533 0.12 -27.01 14.29
C PRO A 533 -0.88 -25.87 14.03
N ARG A 534 -0.65 -25.05 12.99
CA ARG A 534 -1.50 -23.90 12.64
C ARG A 534 -2.86 -24.40 12.13
N VAL A 535 -2.84 -25.38 11.24
CA VAL A 535 -4.05 -26.00 10.69
C VAL A 535 -4.80 -26.79 11.76
N SER A 536 -4.08 -27.63 12.53
CA SER A 536 -4.67 -28.44 13.59
C SER A 536 -5.37 -27.56 14.65
N ARG A 537 -4.72 -26.49 15.12
CA ARG A 537 -5.32 -25.52 16.05
C ARG A 537 -6.51 -24.79 15.45
N SER A 538 -6.42 -24.36 14.18
CA SER A 538 -7.51 -23.65 13.50
C SER A 538 -8.75 -24.54 13.37
N ARG A 539 -8.57 -25.82 13.02
CA ARG A 539 -9.64 -26.81 12.93
C ARG A 539 -10.23 -27.15 14.30
N ALA A 540 -9.39 -27.29 15.33
CA ALA A 540 -9.85 -27.49 16.70
C ALA A 540 -10.72 -26.31 17.16
N ARG A 541 -10.28 -25.07 16.91
CA ARG A 541 -11.07 -23.86 17.20
C ARG A 541 -12.38 -23.81 16.43
N TRP A 542 -12.37 -24.13 15.13
CA TRP A 542 -13.59 -24.13 14.32
C TRP A 542 -14.64 -25.12 14.86
N ARG A 543 -14.24 -26.35 15.20
CA ARG A 543 -15.12 -27.34 15.84
C ARG A 543 -15.61 -26.91 17.22
N ALA A 544 -14.73 -26.28 18.00
CA ALA A 544 -15.07 -25.79 19.32
C ALA A 544 -16.10 -24.64 19.27
N ALA A 545 -16.02 -23.79 18.24
CA ALA A 545 -16.95 -22.69 18.04
C ALA A 545 -18.38 -23.15 17.73
N THR A 546 -18.57 -24.34 17.14
CA THR A 546 -19.89 -24.93 16.83
C THR A 546 -20.44 -25.84 17.93
N SER A 547 -19.71 -25.99 19.04
CA SER A 547 -20.18 -26.76 20.21
C SER A 547 -21.06 -25.89 21.10
N ALA A 548 -22.13 -26.42 21.67
CA ALA A 548 -22.95 -25.69 22.64
C ALA A 548 -22.23 -25.47 23.99
N GLU A 549 -21.25 -26.31 24.32
CA GLU A 549 -20.50 -26.23 25.59
C GLU A 549 -19.36 -25.22 25.51
N LEU A 550 -19.11 -24.51 26.61
CA LEU A 550 -17.92 -23.66 26.74
C LEU A 550 -16.65 -24.50 26.72
N ASN A 551 -15.61 -23.97 26.08
CA ASN A 551 -14.30 -24.59 25.99
C ASN A 551 -13.18 -23.54 26.16
N PRO A 552 -11.90 -23.94 26.14
CA PRO A 552 -10.80 -22.99 26.36
C PRO A 552 -10.74 -21.83 25.35
N PHE A 553 -11.28 -21.97 24.13
CA PHE A 553 -11.35 -20.86 23.17
C PHE A 553 -12.40 -19.81 23.54
N ASP A 554 -13.37 -20.16 24.38
CA ASP A 554 -14.44 -19.26 24.84
C ASP A 554 -14.05 -18.50 26.12
N GLY A 555 -12.83 -18.72 26.64
CA GLY A 555 -12.31 -18.03 27.83
C GLY A 555 -12.25 -18.87 29.09
N LEU A 556 -12.45 -20.19 29.00
CA LEU A 556 -12.18 -21.10 30.10
C LEU A 556 -10.67 -21.29 30.30
N VAL A 557 -10.18 -20.94 31.48
CA VAL A 557 -8.78 -21.06 31.87
C VAL A 557 -8.65 -21.78 33.20
N ALA A 558 -7.44 -22.22 33.54
CA ALA A 558 -7.20 -22.82 34.85
C ALA A 558 -7.55 -21.84 35.99
N PRO A 559 -8.20 -22.30 37.08
CA PRO A 559 -8.41 -21.47 38.26
C PRO A 559 -7.09 -20.92 38.79
N ASN A 560 -7.14 -19.69 39.33
CA ASN A 560 -6.00 -18.99 39.90
C ASN A 560 -4.80 -18.89 38.95
N HIS A 561 -5.05 -18.73 37.65
CA HIS A 561 -3.99 -18.61 36.66
C HIS A 561 -3.03 -17.44 37.01
N PRO A 562 -1.71 -17.66 37.18
CA PRO A 562 -0.79 -16.66 37.72
C PRO A 562 -0.75 -15.34 36.95
N VAL A 563 -0.90 -15.39 35.63
CA VAL A 563 -0.91 -14.20 34.76
C VAL A 563 -2.15 -13.32 35.01
N ILE A 564 -3.30 -13.95 35.28
CA ILE A 564 -4.55 -13.25 35.62
C ILE A 564 -4.44 -12.63 37.01
N LEU A 565 -3.93 -13.40 37.98
CA LEU A 565 -3.72 -12.89 39.34
C LEU A 565 -2.80 -11.66 39.34
N ARG A 566 -1.70 -11.71 38.57
CA ARG A 566 -0.81 -10.56 38.39
C ARG A 566 -1.52 -9.36 37.75
N ALA A 567 -2.36 -9.59 36.73
CA ALA A 567 -3.12 -8.52 36.09
C ALA A 567 -4.11 -7.85 37.07
N LEU A 568 -4.74 -8.63 37.95
CA LEU A 568 -5.65 -8.13 39.00
C LEU A 568 -4.92 -7.39 40.14
N GLN A 569 -3.65 -7.70 40.40
CA GLN A 569 -2.83 -7.03 41.42
C GLN A 569 -2.34 -5.64 40.96
N GLN A 570 -2.31 -5.38 39.66
CA GLN A 570 -1.94 -4.06 39.13
C GLN A 570 -3.07 -3.05 39.36
N PRO A 571 -2.75 -1.76 39.56
CA PRO A 571 -3.76 -0.71 39.59
C PRO A 571 -4.61 -0.72 38.32
N LEU A 572 -5.93 -0.61 38.47
CA LEU A 572 -6.89 -0.65 37.37
C LEU A 572 -7.50 0.73 37.13
N SER A 573 -7.45 1.19 35.87
CA SER A 573 -8.15 2.38 35.42
C SER A 573 -9.66 2.14 35.25
N SER A 574 -10.44 3.22 35.11
CA SER A 574 -11.86 3.12 34.75
C SER A 574 -12.09 2.29 33.47
N THR A 575 -11.23 2.46 32.46
CA THR A 575 -11.27 1.69 31.21
C THR A 575 -10.93 0.21 31.42
N ALA A 576 -9.93 -0.11 32.25
CA ALA A 576 -9.59 -1.48 32.59
C ALA A 576 -10.67 -2.16 33.44
N LEU A 577 -11.27 -1.44 34.39
CA LEU A 577 -12.40 -1.93 35.18
C LEU A 577 -13.61 -2.18 34.31
N ARG A 578 -13.94 -1.29 33.37
CA ARG A 578 -15.02 -1.54 32.41
C ARG A 578 -14.79 -2.84 31.64
N LEU A 579 -13.56 -3.09 31.17
CA LEU A 579 -13.23 -4.38 30.56
C LEU A 579 -13.46 -5.53 31.53
N LEU A 580 -12.95 -5.46 32.75
CA LEU A 580 -13.13 -6.52 33.76
C LEU A 580 -14.62 -6.84 34.01
N LEU A 581 -15.46 -5.82 34.07
CA LEU A 581 -16.88 -5.94 34.42
C LEU A 581 -17.75 -6.35 33.23
N ARG A 582 -17.44 -5.84 32.03
CA ARG A 582 -18.30 -5.95 30.84
C ARG A 582 -17.78 -6.85 29.73
N ASP A 583 -16.49 -7.16 29.71
CA ASP A 583 -15.89 -8.19 28.86
C ASP A 583 -14.62 -8.77 29.54
N PRO A 584 -14.78 -9.64 30.57
CA PRO A 584 -13.67 -10.24 31.29
C PRO A 584 -12.63 -10.91 30.38
N GLN A 585 -13.05 -11.44 29.23
CA GLN A 585 -12.14 -12.01 28.25
C GLN A 585 -11.24 -10.94 27.62
N ALA A 586 -11.81 -9.81 27.19
CA ALA A 586 -11.04 -8.68 26.70
C ALA A 586 -10.15 -8.06 27.78
N PHE A 587 -10.56 -8.10 29.05
CA PHE A 587 -9.68 -7.73 30.17
C PHE A 587 -8.43 -8.62 30.21
N VAL A 588 -8.58 -9.94 30.10
CA VAL A 588 -7.43 -10.86 30.08
C VAL A 588 -6.55 -10.61 28.85
N TRP A 589 -7.16 -10.44 27.68
CA TRP A 589 -6.42 -10.08 26.47
C TRP A 589 -5.60 -8.81 26.66
N HIS A 590 -6.22 -7.74 27.12
CA HIS A 590 -5.58 -6.44 27.23
C HIS A 590 -4.58 -6.37 28.38
N ARG A 591 -4.96 -6.80 29.58
CA ARG A 591 -4.20 -6.58 30.83
C ARG A 591 -3.29 -7.74 31.20
N ALA A 592 -3.63 -8.96 30.79
CA ALA A 592 -2.87 -10.16 31.14
C ALA A 592 -1.93 -10.59 30.00
N LEU A 593 -2.36 -10.44 28.73
CA LEU A 593 -1.60 -10.85 27.55
C LEU A 593 -0.96 -9.68 26.77
N ASP A 594 -1.21 -8.43 27.18
CA ASP A 594 -0.79 -7.23 26.45
C ASP A 594 -1.28 -7.21 24.98
N TRP A 595 -2.46 -7.78 24.75
CA TRP A 595 -3.10 -7.86 23.45
C TRP A 595 -4.21 -6.81 23.33
N GLY A 596 -3.85 -5.64 22.81
CA GLY A 596 -4.76 -4.53 22.55
C GLY A 596 -4.79 -4.09 21.08
N PRO A 597 -5.77 -3.28 20.68
CA PRO A 597 -5.78 -2.64 19.37
C PRO A 597 -4.51 -1.80 19.17
N ARG A 598 -4.00 -1.76 17.94
CA ARG A 598 -3.02 -0.74 17.54
C ARG A 598 -3.75 0.36 16.79
N GLU A 599 -3.55 1.61 17.19
CA GLU A 599 -4.09 2.74 16.44
C GLU A 599 -3.35 2.88 15.11
N PHE A 600 -4.09 2.75 14.01
CA PHE A 600 -3.58 2.90 12.65
C PHE A 600 -4.04 4.25 12.07
N ALA A 601 -3.68 5.36 12.70
CA ALA A 601 -3.94 6.70 12.14
C ALA A 601 -2.62 7.36 11.74
N ARG A 602 -2.20 7.17 10.47
CA ARG A 602 -0.91 7.68 9.99
C ARG A 602 -0.91 9.20 9.71
N LEU A 603 -2.08 9.80 9.54
CA LEU A 603 -2.36 11.24 9.43
C LEU A 603 -3.90 11.41 9.37
N PRO A 604 -4.58 11.68 10.49
CA PRO A 604 -6.05 11.76 10.50
C PRO A 604 -6.53 13.00 9.73
N LEU A 605 -7.53 12.90 8.86
CA LEU A 605 -8.18 14.11 8.33
C LEU A 605 -9.03 14.81 9.41
N VAL A 606 -9.57 14.02 10.34
CA VAL A 606 -10.34 14.48 11.49
C VAL A 606 -9.92 13.63 12.68
N LEU A 607 -9.77 14.24 13.86
CA LEU A 607 -9.55 13.50 15.09
C LEU A 607 -10.75 12.60 15.38
N ASN A 608 -10.48 11.38 15.88
CA ASN A 608 -11.55 10.54 16.40
C ASN A 608 -12.13 11.19 17.68
N ALA A 609 -13.30 10.72 18.13
CA ALA A 609 -13.99 11.31 19.27
C ALA A 609 -13.15 11.30 20.57
N ALA A 610 -12.33 10.27 20.79
CA ALA A 610 -11.47 10.16 21.97
C ALA A 610 -10.33 11.20 21.92
N SER A 611 -9.57 11.27 20.83
CA SER A 611 -8.49 12.24 20.65
C SER A 611 -9.00 13.68 20.63
N PHE A 612 -10.20 13.92 20.12
CA PHE A 612 -10.84 15.24 20.21
C PHE A 612 -11.27 15.57 21.66
N GLY A 613 -11.77 14.59 22.41
CA GLY A 613 -12.03 14.73 23.84
C GLY A 613 -10.76 15.10 24.62
N GLU A 614 -9.65 14.41 24.37
CA GLU A 614 -8.34 14.71 24.96
C GLU A 614 -7.87 16.14 24.63
N LEU A 615 -8.12 16.62 23.41
CA LEU A 615 -7.80 18.00 23.02
C LEU A 615 -8.53 19.01 23.90
N VAL A 616 -9.84 18.82 24.07
CA VAL A 616 -10.68 19.71 24.87
C VAL A 616 -10.28 19.64 26.34
N HIS A 617 -10.01 18.45 26.89
CA HIS A 617 -9.54 18.29 28.27
C HIS A 617 -8.22 19.02 28.50
N GLU A 618 -7.25 18.85 27.60
CA GLU A 618 -5.92 19.48 27.71
C GLU A 618 -6.02 21.01 27.62
N LEU A 619 -6.89 21.54 26.75
CA LEU A 619 -7.20 22.97 26.67
C LEU A 619 -7.82 23.50 27.95
N ILE A 620 -8.89 22.87 28.46
CA ILE A 620 -9.55 23.26 29.71
C ILE A 620 -8.52 23.29 30.84
N ALA A 621 -7.74 22.23 31.01
CA ALA A 621 -6.76 22.14 32.06
C ALA A 621 -5.67 23.23 31.96
N ALA A 622 -5.16 23.49 30.76
CA ALA A 622 -4.18 24.54 30.52
C ALA A 622 -4.75 25.94 30.81
N SER A 623 -6.00 26.18 30.43
CA SER A 623 -6.69 27.46 30.67
C SER A 623 -6.98 27.70 32.14
N VAL A 624 -7.54 26.72 32.86
CA VAL A 624 -7.83 26.85 34.30
C VAL A 624 -6.55 27.18 35.08
N ARG A 625 -5.44 26.47 34.83
CA ARG A 625 -4.16 26.74 35.50
C ARG A 625 -3.61 28.16 35.25
N GLN A 626 -3.92 28.76 34.10
CA GLN A 626 -3.54 30.13 33.81
C GLN A 626 -4.49 31.14 34.49
N LEU A 627 -5.80 30.87 34.49
CA LEU A 627 -6.80 31.70 35.16
C LEU A 627 -6.62 31.71 36.69
N ASP A 628 -6.20 30.59 37.29
CA ASP A 628 -5.92 30.54 38.73
C ASP A 628 -4.83 31.54 39.14
N ARG A 629 -3.84 31.79 38.28
CA ARG A 629 -2.81 32.83 38.52
C ARG A 629 -3.37 34.26 38.44
N LEU A 630 -4.50 34.44 37.77
CA LEU A 630 -5.25 35.70 37.67
C LEU A 630 -6.34 35.83 38.76
N GLY A 631 -6.37 34.92 39.74
CA GLY A 631 -7.35 34.93 40.82
C GLY A 631 -8.57 34.04 40.60
N GLY A 632 -8.55 33.17 39.59
CA GLY A 632 -9.57 32.16 39.31
C GLY A 632 -10.61 32.61 38.28
N ILE A 633 -11.37 31.64 37.75
CA ILE A 633 -12.39 31.85 36.70
C ILE A 633 -13.39 32.97 37.07
N GLN A 634 -13.73 33.09 38.34
CA GLN A 634 -14.77 34.02 38.84
C GLN A 634 -14.31 35.48 38.87
N LYS A 635 -12.99 35.73 38.88
CA LYS A 635 -12.41 37.08 38.92
C LYS A 635 -11.95 37.59 37.55
N THR A 636 -12.04 36.75 36.52
CA THR A 636 -11.60 37.06 35.16
C THR A 636 -12.76 37.42 34.24
N SER A 637 -12.60 38.50 33.48
CA SER A 637 -13.54 38.94 32.44
C SER A 637 -13.65 37.92 31.30
N ALA A 638 -14.68 38.06 30.46
CA ALA A 638 -14.83 37.23 29.25
C ALA A 638 -13.64 37.38 28.29
N ASP A 639 -13.11 38.59 28.13
CA ASP A 639 -11.96 38.86 27.27
C ASP A 639 -10.66 38.23 27.80
N GLU A 640 -10.42 38.30 29.11
CA GLU A 640 -9.28 37.62 29.74
C GLU A 640 -9.36 36.10 29.56
N ARG A 641 -10.56 35.52 29.69
CA ARG A 641 -10.79 34.09 29.45
C ARG A 641 -10.54 33.71 27.99
N HIS A 642 -11.03 34.50 27.03
CA HIS A 642 -10.75 34.31 25.61
C HIS A 642 -9.24 34.33 25.32
N GLN A 643 -8.52 35.31 25.87
CA GLN A 643 -7.08 35.43 25.66
C GLN A 643 -6.30 34.24 26.26
N VAL A 644 -6.66 33.78 27.46
CA VAL A 644 -6.03 32.62 28.10
C VAL A 644 -6.26 31.33 27.30
N VAL A 645 -7.49 31.10 26.83
CA VAL A 645 -7.80 29.92 25.99
C VAL A 645 -7.04 29.99 24.66
N SER A 646 -6.96 31.16 24.03
CA SER A 646 -6.18 31.38 22.80
C SER A 646 -4.69 31.07 23.01
N ASN A 647 -4.09 31.54 24.11
CA ASN A 647 -2.69 31.26 24.45
C ASN A 647 -2.44 29.76 24.68
N ALA A 648 -3.36 29.07 25.36
CA ALA A 648 -3.29 27.62 25.56
C ALA A 648 -3.39 26.85 24.23
N ALA A 649 -4.29 27.28 23.35
CA ALA A 649 -4.45 26.71 22.02
C ALA A 649 -3.19 26.85 21.16
N ALA A 650 -2.55 28.02 21.14
CA ALA A 650 -1.29 28.23 20.41
C ALA A 650 -0.16 27.32 20.91
N ALA A 651 -0.08 27.08 22.22
CA ALA A 651 0.90 26.16 22.81
C ALA A 651 0.65 24.71 22.37
N ILE A 652 -0.61 24.27 22.38
CA ILE A 652 -1.02 22.92 21.94
C ILE A 652 -0.81 22.73 20.44
N GLU A 653 -1.14 23.73 19.63
CA GLU A 653 -0.94 23.69 18.19
C GLU A 653 0.53 23.43 17.82
N THR A 654 1.45 23.94 18.64
CA THR A 654 2.90 23.74 18.49
C THR A 654 3.37 22.39 19.06
N SER A 655 2.83 21.94 20.21
CA SER A 655 3.33 20.76 20.93
C SER A 655 2.78 19.43 20.39
N TRP A 656 1.49 19.37 20.04
CA TRP A 656 0.84 18.14 19.61
C TRP A 656 1.48 17.48 18.40
N PRO A 657 1.82 18.20 17.31
CA PRO A 657 2.49 17.60 16.16
C PRO A 657 3.83 16.91 16.49
N LEU A 658 4.46 17.27 17.61
CA LEU A 658 5.72 16.68 18.08
C LEU A 658 5.52 15.37 18.84
N GLU A 659 4.28 15.05 19.21
CA GLU A 659 3.96 13.89 20.06
C GLU A 659 2.90 12.97 19.46
N ARG A 660 1.98 13.51 18.66
CA ARG A 660 0.75 12.86 18.19
C ARG A 660 0.52 13.14 16.71
N ALA A 661 -0.33 12.31 16.09
CA ALA A 661 -0.75 12.50 14.72
C ALA A 661 -1.87 13.54 14.69
N VAL A 662 -1.65 14.63 13.96
CA VAL A 662 -2.64 15.71 13.80
C VAL A 662 -3.12 15.81 12.35
N PRO A 663 -4.28 16.43 12.11
CA PRO A 663 -4.72 16.75 10.77
C PRO A 663 -3.78 17.66 9.98
N PRO A 664 -3.94 17.74 8.64
CA PRO A 664 -3.30 18.76 7.83
C PRO A 664 -3.57 20.16 8.39
N ALA A 665 -2.60 21.07 8.28
CA ALA A 665 -2.59 22.36 8.99
C ALA A 665 -3.93 23.11 8.98
N THR A 666 -4.59 23.23 7.82
CA THR A 666 -5.89 23.91 7.70
C THR A 666 -7.00 23.22 8.51
N LEU A 667 -7.06 21.89 8.47
CA LEU A 667 -8.04 21.12 9.24
C LEU A 667 -7.68 21.11 10.74
N TRP A 668 -6.39 21.15 11.06
CA TRP A 668 -5.92 21.22 12.43
C TRP A 668 -6.32 22.52 13.10
N ALA A 669 -6.09 23.66 12.44
CA ALA A 669 -6.54 24.97 12.93
C ALA A 669 -8.05 25.02 13.16
N SER A 670 -8.86 24.46 12.24
CA SER A 670 -10.31 24.36 12.44
C SER A 670 -10.70 23.45 13.60
N THR A 671 -9.98 22.34 13.79
CA THR A 671 -10.21 21.40 14.91
C THR A 671 -9.90 22.07 16.25
N ILE A 672 -8.80 22.82 16.32
CA ILE A 672 -8.45 23.65 17.48
C ILE A 672 -9.53 24.70 17.75
N GLY A 673 -10.01 25.41 16.73
CA GLY A 673 -11.09 26.39 16.88
C GLY A 673 -12.35 25.79 17.53
N LYS A 674 -12.80 24.61 17.08
CA LYS A 674 -13.94 23.91 17.71
C LYS A 674 -13.67 23.53 19.16
N ALA A 675 -12.44 23.15 19.49
CA ALA A 675 -12.07 22.80 20.85
C ALA A 675 -11.97 24.05 21.76
N VAL A 676 -11.54 25.19 21.21
CA VAL A 676 -11.59 26.51 21.86
C VAL A 676 -13.04 26.89 22.20
N ASP A 677 -13.96 26.78 21.25
CA ASP A 677 -15.39 27.09 21.48
C ASP A 677 -15.97 26.25 22.63
N LEU A 678 -15.72 24.94 22.62
CA LEU A 678 -16.16 24.04 23.69
C LEU A 678 -15.50 24.35 25.04
N THR A 679 -14.23 24.75 25.03
CA THR A 679 -13.50 25.15 26.25
C THR A 679 -14.10 26.42 26.84
N LEU A 680 -14.43 27.41 26.01
CA LEU A 680 -15.10 28.65 26.44
C LEU A 680 -16.48 28.39 27.01
N HIS A 681 -17.26 27.53 26.34
CA HIS A 681 -18.54 27.04 26.87
C HIS A 681 -18.37 26.32 28.21
N ALA A 682 -17.34 25.51 28.39
CA ALA A 682 -17.08 24.83 29.68
C ALA A 682 -16.79 25.83 30.82
N LEU A 683 -16.06 26.91 30.51
CA LEU A 683 -15.67 27.92 31.50
C LEU A 683 -16.81 28.88 31.86
N SER A 684 -17.86 29.03 31.04
CA SER A 684 -19.00 29.90 31.35
C SER A 684 -19.99 29.29 32.35
N VAL A 685 -20.03 27.96 32.48
CA VAL A 685 -20.97 27.23 33.38
C VAL A 685 -20.67 27.49 34.86
N ASP A 686 -19.43 27.86 35.17
CA ASP A 686 -18.91 27.93 36.53
C ASP A 686 -18.64 29.39 36.98
N GLU A 687 -19.19 30.38 36.28
CA GLU A 687 -19.08 31.81 36.67
C GLU A 687 -19.63 32.07 38.08
N ASP A 688 -20.67 31.32 38.49
CA ASP A 688 -21.38 31.48 39.78
C ASP A 688 -20.75 30.68 40.95
N LEU A 689 -19.54 30.16 40.80
CA LEU A 689 -18.85 29.43 41.87
C LEU A 689 -18.50 30.36 43.06
N PRO A 690 -18.61 29.90 44.32
CA PRO A 690 -18.15 30.66 45.48
C PRO A 690 -16.66 31.04 45.40
N HIS A 691 -16.31 32.26 45.85
CA HIS A 691 -14.93 32.77 45.83
C HIS A 691 -13.94 32.04 46.78
N SER A 692 -14.42 31.14 47.65
CA SER A 692 -13.63 30.42 48.66
C SER A 692 -13.39 28.95 48.30
N ILE A 693 -13.01 28.69 47.05
CA ILE A 693 -12.78 27.36 46.50
C ILE A 693 -11.38 27.30 45.87
N ASP A 694 -10.66 26.22 46.15
CA ASP A 694 -9.43 25.88 45.46
C ASP A 694 -9.76 24.90 44.32
N THR A 695 -9.24 25.17 43.12
CA THR A 695 -9.53 24.40 41.90
C THR A 695 -8.26 23.72 41.39
N TRP A 696 -8.38 22.47 40.98
CA TRP A 696 -7.31 21.73 40.32
C TRP A 696 -7.86 20.99 39.10
N THR A 697 -7.00 20.80 38.10
CA THR A 697 -7.33 20.05 36.88
C THR A 697 -6.31 18.94 36.66
N GLU A 698 -6.76 17.86 36.02
CA GLU A 698 -5.92 16.72 35.65
C GLU A 698 -5.19 16.08 36.86
N LEU A 699 -5.90 15.95 38.00
CA LEU A 699 -5.35 15.38 39.23
C LEU A 699 -5.28 13.85 39.15
N ASN A 700 -4.10 13.29 39.33
CA ASN A 700 -3.86 11.87 39.40
C ASN A 700 -4.13 11.30 40.80
N PHE A 701 -4.59 10.05 40.84
CA PHE A 701 -4.73 9.25 42.05
C PHE A 701 -4.27 7.81 41.80
N GLY A 702 -3.84 7.10 42.85
CA GLY A 702 -3.40 5.70 42.76
C GLY A 702 -1.97 5.51 42.28
N GLY A 703 -1.05 6.39 42.72
CA GLY A 703 0.40 6.22 42.49
C GLY A 703 1.00 6.95 41.29
N ALA A 704 0.26 7.83 40.60
CA ALA A 704 0.74 8.59 39.45
C ALA A 704 1.11 10.05 39.81
N PRO A 705 2.11 10.66 39.13
CA PRO A 705 2.59 11.99 39.50
C PRO A 705 1.56 13.10 39.35
N ASN A 706 1.50 14.04 40.29
CA ASN A 706 0.51 15.12 40.31
C ASN A 706 1.09 16.46 39.82
N PRO A 707 0.24 17.38 39.36
CA PRO A 707 0.63 18.77 39.18
C PRO A 707 1.13 19.38 40.51
N ALA A 708 2.09 20.30 40.42
CA ALA A 708 2.58 21.03 41.60
C ALA A 708 1.44 21.77 42.31
N GLY A 709 1.40 21.66 43.65
CA GLY A 709 0.33 22.25 44.47
C GLY A 709 -0.95 21.41 44.57
N ALA A 710 -0.92 20.14 44.14
CA ALA A 710 -2.02 19.21 44.34
C ALA A 710 -2.34 18.98 45.84
N PRO A 711 -3.61 18.70 46.17
CA PRO A 711 -4.05 18.57 47.57
C PRO A 711 -3.63 17.27 48.26
N TRP A 712 -3.00 16.33 47.56
CA TRP A 712 -2.46 15.08 48.13
C TRP A 712 -1.15 14.64 47.44
N PRO A 713 -0.30 13.86 48.14
CA PRO A 713 0.94 13.32 47.59
C PRO A 713 0.69 12.19 46.57
N GLU A 714 1.64 11.99 45.66
CA GLU A 714 1.53 11.12 44.47
C GLU A 714 1.44 9.62 44.80
N GLU A 715 1.98 9.20 45.95
CA GLU A 715 2.26 7.80 46.29
C GLU A 715 1.09 7.07 46.97
N LEU A 716 -0.03 7.76 47.23
CA LEU A 716 -1.15 7.17 47.93
C LEU A 716 -1.97 6.26 47.01
N ASP A 717 -1.96 4.97 47.35
CA ASP A 717 -2.84 3.97 46.75
C ASP A 717 -4.31 4.26 47.10
N VAL A 718 -5.19 4.14 46.10
CA VAL A 718 -6.64 4.13 46.30
C VAL A 718 -7.11 2.70 46.10
N VAL A 719 -7.70 2.12 47.14
CA VAL A 719 -8.18 0.74 47.14
C VAL A 719 -9.70 0.76 47.18
N LEU A 720 -10.34 -0.05 46.34
CA LEU A 720 -11.78 -0.28 46.43
C LEU A 720 -12.07 -1.13 47.67
N ASP A 721 -12.78 -0.55 48.64
CA ASP A 721 -13.08 -1.14 49.93
C ASP A 721 -13.68 -2.56 49.80
N GLY A 722 -13.17 -3.50 50.59
CA GLY A 722 -13.61 -4.90 50.59
C GLY A 722 -13.17 -5.74 49.38
N THR A 723 -12.53 -5.15 48.36
CA THR A 723 -12.14 -5.89 47.14
C THR A 723 -10.64 -6.20 47.05
N GLY A 724 -9.80 -5.35 47.69
CA GLY A 724 -8.34 -5.39 47.54
C GLY A 724 -7.82 -4.94 46.16
N VAL A 725 -8.70 -4.47 45.26
CA VAL A 725 -8.35 -3.95 43.94
C VAL A 725 -7.89 -2.50 44.08
N ARG A 726 -6.66 -2.24 43.62
CA ARG A 726 -6.12 -0.88 43.52
C ARG A 726 -6.65 -0.20 42.26
N VAL A 727 -7.00 1.07 42.37
CA VAL A 727 -7.49 1.87 41.25
C VAL A 727 -6.59 3.07 41.00
N ILE A 728 -6.46 3.42 39.73
CA ILE A 728 -5.64 4.53 39.25
C ILE A 728 -6.45 5.35 38.25
N GLY A 729 -6.24 6.65 38.21
CA GLY A 729 -6.91 7.47 37.23
C GLY A 729 -6.51 8.93 37.33
N ARG A 730 -7.20 9.74 36.52
CA ARG A 730 -6.98 11.17 36.40
C ARG A 730 -8.32 11.87 36.44
N ILE A 731 -8.52 12.70 37.45
CA ILE A 731 -9.72 13.50 37.67
C ILE A 731 -9.60 14.75 36.80
N ASP A 732 -10.52 14.96 35.86
CA ASP A 732 -10.46 16.10 34.94
C ASP A 732 -10.45 17.44 35.70
N ARG A 733 -11.35 17.62 36.68
CA ARG A 733 -11.37 18.79 37.57
C ARG A 733 -11.93 18.49 38.97
N LEU A 734 -11.29 19.06 39.98
CA LEU A 734 -11.72 19.10 41.38
C LEU A 734 -11.86 20.56 41.85
N ASP A 735 -13.01 20.90 42.39
CA ASP A 735 -13.26 22.13 43.14
C ASP A 735 -13.44 21.77 44.63
N LEU A 736 -12.59 22.24 45.53
CA LEU A 736 -12.68 21.98 46.97
C LEU A 736 -12.92 23.28 47.75
N ALA A 737 -13.97 23.31 48.57
CA ALA A 737 -14.18 24.42 49.50
C ALA A 737 -13.01 24.51 50.51
N LYS A 738 -12.52 25.71 50.82
CA LYS A 738 -11.41 25.90 51.79
C LYS A 738 -11.69 25.33 53.19
N SER A 739 -12.96 25.20 53.56
CA SER A 739 -13.43 24.57 54.80
C SER A 739 -13.42 23.03 54.74
N ALA A 740 -13.07 22.43 53.60
CA ALA A 740 -13.24 21.02 53.27
C ALA A 740 -14.69 20.49 53.44
N SER A 741 -15.69 21.37 53.47
CA SER A 741 -17.09 20.96 53.67
C SER A 741 -17.68 20.26 52.45
N VAL A 742 -17.29 20.67 51.25
CA VAL A 742 -17.78 20.14 49.97
C VAL A 742 -16.65 20.03 48.97
N ALA A 743 -16.57 18.90 48.27
CA ALA A 743 -15.78 18.70 47.07
C ALA A 743 -16.70 18.45 45.87
N ARG A 744 -16.43 19.12 44.76
CA ARG A 744 -17.14 18.92 43.50
C ARG A 744 -16.19 18.43 42.43
N ILE A 745 -16.54 17.31 41.82
CA ILE A 745 -15.76 16.64 40.78
C ILE A 745 -16.48 16.86 39.46
N THR A 746 -15.77 17.32 38.44
CA THR A 746 -16.31 17.48 37.08
C THR A 746 -15.57 16.57 36.13
N ASP A 747 -16.31 15.73 35.41
CA ASP A 747 -15.82 14.96 34.26
C ASP A 747 -16.45 15.53 32.98
N TYR A 748 -15.61 15.95 32.03
CA TYR A 748 -16.06 16.66 30.84
C TYR A 748 -16.36 15.68 29.70
N LYS A 749 -17.53 15.83 29.07
CA LYS A 749 -17.95 15.05 27.90
C LYS A 749 -18.17 15.95 26.69
N THR A 750 -17.51 15.65 25.57
CA THR A 750 -17.62 16.41 24.32
C THR A 750 -18.78 15.96 23.42
N SER A 751 -19.37 14.78 23.69
CA SER A 751 -20.54 14.27 22.97
C SER A 751 -21.87 14.78 23.57
N LYS A 752 -22.98 14.51 22.88
CA LYS A 752 -24.32 14.65 23.48
C LYS A 752 -24.63 13.43 24.36
N PRO A 753 -25.45 13.56 25.41
CA PRO A 753 -25.88 12.43 26.21
C PRO A 753 -26.71 11.44 25.35
N GLU A 754 -26.37 10.15 25.41
CA GLU A 754 -27.03 9.09 24.61
C GLU A 754 -28.31 8.53 25.25
N ARG A 755 -28.53 8.77 26.55
CA ARG A 755 -29.67 8.21 27.32
C ARG A 755 -30.45 9.28 28.06
N SER A 756 -31.68 8.92 28.43
CA SER A 756 -32.54 9.74 29.27
C SER A 756 -31.84 10.07 30.61
N PRO A 757 -31.89 11.32 31.08
CA PRO A 757 -31.04 11.86 32.15
C PRO A 757 -31.06 11.27 33.55
N ASP A 758 -32.19 10.73 33.99
CA ASP A 758 -32.49 10.70 35.43
C ASP A 758 -31.93 9.45 36.14
N ASP A 759 -31.60 8.41 35.37
CA ASP A 759 -31.17 7.10 35.87
C ASP A 759 -29.68 6.77 35.67
N LEU A 760 -28.88 7.65 35.05
CA LEU A 760 -27.48 7.35 34.72
C LEU A 760 -26.60 7.34 35.99
N VAL A 761 -26.33 6.15 36.53
CA VAL A 761 -25.44 5.94 37.69
C VAL A 761 -24.17 5.21 37.26
N MET A 762 -24.26 3.93 36.88
CA MET A 762 -23.10 3.14 36.43
C MET A 762 -23.24 2.61 34.99
N ASP A 763 -24.44 2.65 34.39
CA ASP A 763 -24.75 2.11 33.06
C ASP A 763 -24.21 0.68 32.88
N GLY A 764 -24.57 -0.20 33.81
CA GLY A 764 -24.09 -1.58 33.84
C GLY A 764 -22.56 -1.71 33.89
N GLY A 765 -21.85 -0.70 34.39
CA GLY A 765 -20.39 -0.61 34.42
C GLY A 765 -19.75 0.06 33.20
N ARG A 766 -20.51 0.80 32.38
CA ARG A 766 -19.97 1.64 31.29
C ARG A 766 -19.50 3.00 31.78
N GLU A 767 -20.15 3.56 32.80
CA GLU A 767 -19.77 4.81 33.46
C GLU A 767 -19.25 4.49 34.86
N LEU A 768 -17.93 4.57 35.04
CA LEU A 768 -17.27 4.27 36.32
C LEU A 768 -16.51 5.48 36.86
N GLN A 769 -16.34 6.53 36.06
CA GLN A 769 -15.41 7.62 36.35
C GLN A 769 -15.91 8.42 37.56
N ARG A 770 -17.18 8.82 37.59
CA ARG A 770 -17.72 9.60 38.73
C ARG A 770 -17.58 8.87 40.06
N VAL A 771 -17.91 7.58 40.07
CA VAL A 771 -17.84 6.73 41.27
C VAL A 771 -16.39 6.57 41.72
N LEU A 772 -15.47 6.26 40.80
CA LEU A 772 -14.05 6.11 41.12
C LEU A 772 -13.40 7.41 41.60
N TYR A 773 -13.73 8.53 40.97
CA TYR A 773 -13.22 9.83 41.40
C TYR A 773 -13.76 10.18 42.79
N ALA A 774 -15.03 9.91 43.08
CA ALA A 774 -15.60 10.13 44.40
C ALA A 774 -14.91 9.27 45.48
N ILE A 775 -14.60 8.00 45.18
CA ILE A 775 -13.83 7.12 46.08
C ILE A 775 -12.45 7.74 46.34
N ALA A 776 -11.73 8.11 45.27
CA ALA A 776 -10.41 8.74 45.41
C ALA A 776 -10.45 10.00 46.27
N ILE A 777 -11.41 10.91 46.05
CA ILE A 777 -11.56 12.13 46.85
C ILE A 777 -11.91 11.83 48.30
N ARG A 778 -12.79 10.85 48.58
CA ARG A 778 -13.10 10.43 49.95
C ARG A 778 -11.88 9.84 50.66
N THR A 779 -11.04 9.10 49.96
CA THR A 779 -9.82 8.52 50.54
C THR A 779 -8.75 9.59 50.80
N LEU A 780 -8.52 10.48 49.83
CA LEU A 780 -7.36 11.37 49.78
C LEU A 780 -7.61 12.75 50.39
N ALA A 781 -8.78 13.35 50.17
CA ALA A 781 -9.11 14.71 50.63
C ALA A 781 -10.14 14.75 51.76
N ARG A 782 -10.92 13.67 51.96
CA ARG A 782 -11.90 13.49 53.06
C ARG A 782 -12.84 14.68 53.29
N PRO A 783 -13.51 15.22 52.25
CA PRO A 783 -14.46 16.32 52.42
C PRO A 783 -15.74 15.84 53.11
N GLY A 784 -16.49 16.76 53.73
CA GLY A 784 -17.78 16.46 54.36
C GLY A 784 -18.85 15.95 53.37
N ARG A 785 -18.83 16.44 52.13
CA ARG A 785 -19.75 16.05 51.05
C ARG A 785 -19.04 16.00 49.71
N VAL A 786 -19.36 15.00 48.88
CA VAL A 786 -18.83 14.87 47.50
C VAL A 786 -19.97 14.96 46.49
N VAL A 787 -19.79 15.80 45.47
CA VAL A 787 -20.70 15.95 44.33
C VAL A 787 -19.94 15.65 43.05
N ALA A 788 -20.19 14.49 42.42
CA ALA A 788 -19.57 14.12 41.16
C ALA A 788 -20.51 14.40 39.99
N ARG A 789 -20.10 15.19 38.99
CA ARG A 789 -20.95 15.53 37.85
C ARG A 789 -20.31 15.18 36.51
N LEU A 790 -21.13 14.71 35.56
CA LEU A 790 -20.78 14.74 34.13
C LEU A 790 -21.21 16.10 33.57
N LEU A 791 -20.32 16.77 32.86
CA LEU A 791 -20.62 18.01 32.16
C LEU A 791 -20.49 17.79 30.64
N TYR A 792 -21.63 17.71 29.96
CA TYR A 792 -21.71 17.58 28.51
C TYR A 792 -21.64 18.97 27.86
N LEU A 793 -20.59 19.21 27.07
CA LEU A 793 -20.24 20.50 26.48
C LEU A 793 -20.97 20.81 25.16
N GLY A 794 -21.83 19.89 24.70
CA GLY A 794 -22.69 20.14 23.54
C GLY A 794 -23.65 21.31 23.78
N THR A 795 -24.31 21.78 22.72
CA THR A 795 -25.30 22.86 22.81
C THR A 795 -26.73 22.27 22.87
N PRO A 796 -27.54 22.56 23.91
CA PRO A 796 -27.20 23.28 25.15
C PRO A 796 -26.37 22.43 26.14
N ILE A 797 -25.60 23.11 27.00
CA ILE A 797 -24.78 22.45 28.02
C ILE A 797 -25.68 21.68 28.98
N THR A 798 -25.25 20.48 29.34
CA THR A 798 -26.02 19.59 30.22
C THR A 798 -25.15 19.08 31.37
N THR A 799 -25.62 19.26 32.61
CA THR A 799 -24.95 18.78 33.82
C THR A 799 -25.71 17.61 34.44
N ARG A 800 -25.00 16.56 34.87
CA ARG A 800 -25.57 15.36 35.52
C ARG A 800 -24.87 15.04 36.85
N PRO A 801 -25.35 15.55 37.99
CA PRO A 801 -24.75 15.29 39.29
C PRO A 801 -25.07 13.89 39.83
N LEU A 802 -24.17 13.36 40.66
CA LEU A 802 -24.28 12.14 41.45
C LEU A 802 -23.71 12.45 42.84
N GLU A 803 -24.56 12.41 43.85
CA GLU A 803 -24.23 12.79 45.22
C GLU A 803 -25.09 12.02 46.23
N SER A 804 -24.77 12.19 47.52
CA SER A 804 -25.53 11.69 48.66
C SER A 804 -25.81 10.17 48.57
N GLU A 805 -26.98 9.70 48.98
CA GLU A 805 -27.35 8.28 49.04
C GLU A 805 -27.17 7.53 47.71
N ARG A 806 -27.38 8.21 46.57
CA ARG A 806 -27.19 7.61 45.24
C ARG A 806 -25.72 7.29 44.99
N LEU A 807 -24.82 8.18 45.40
CA LEU A 807 -23.38 7.98 45.29
C LEU A 807 -22.89 6.88 46.24
N ASP A 808 -23.38 6.87 47.48
CA ASP A 808 -23.04 5.83 48.46
C ASP A 808 -23.44 4.44 48.00
N LYS A 809 -24.66 4.32 47.47
CA LYS A 809 -25.14 3.08 46.85
C LYS A 809 -24.27 2.67 45.66
N ALA A 810 -23.91 3.60 44.77
CA ALA A 810 -23.08 3.30 43.61
C ALA A 810 -21.67 2.79 44.00
N ILE A 811 -21.08 3.31 45.08
CA ILE A 811 -19.78 2.85 45.60
C ILE A 811 -19.89 1.41 46.14
N ALA A 812 -20.95 1.12 46.89
CA ALA A 812 -21.21 -0.23 47.40
C ALA A 812 -21.47 -1.22 46.26
N ASP A 813 -22.30 -0.84 45.28
CA ASP A 813 -22.64 -1.66 44.12
C ASP A 813 -21.39 -1.93 43.25
N LEU A 814 -20.53 -0.92 43.02
CA LEU A 814 -19.27 -1.09 42.29
C LEU A 814 -18.35 -2.09 42.99
N SER A 815 -18.22 -1.99 44.32
CA SER A 815 -17.35 -2.89 45.10
C SER A 815 -17.85 -4.35 45.02
N ALA A 816 -19.16 -4.55 45.16
CA ALA A 816 -19.78 -5.87 45.00
C ALA A 816 -19.62 -6.43 43.58
N PHE A 817 -19.77 -5.58 42.55
CA PHE A 817 -19.59 -6.00 41.16
C PHE A 817 -18.14 -6.39 40.85
N VAL A 818 -17.16 -5.65 41.36
CA VAL A 818 -15.73 -5.98 41.24
C VAL A 818 -15.41 -7.29 41.98
N ILE A 819 -15.98 -7.53 43.17
CA ILE A 819 -15.82 -8.81 43.87
C ILE A 819 -16.36 -9.97 43.02
N ALA A 820 -17.56 -9.83 42.45
CA ALA A 820 -18.14 -10.85 41.59
C ALA A 820 -17.26 -11.13 40.36
N ALA A 821 -16.80 -10.08 39.67
CA ALA A 821 -15.98 -10.20 38.46
C ALA A 821 -14.60 -10.82 38.75
N THR A 822 -13.93 -10.38 39.82
CA THR A 822 -12.63 -10.95 40.22
C THR A 822 -12.76 -12.39 40.69
N THR A 823 -13.85 -12.76 41.37
CA THR A 823 -14.13 -14.14 41.80
C THR A 823 -14.36 -15.05 40.61
N ALA A 824 -15.18 -14.62 39.64
CA ALA A 824 -15.39 -15.37 38.40
C ALA A 824 -14.07 -15.58 37.64
N LEU A 825 -13.26 -14.52 37.51
CA LEU A 825 -11.99 -14.59 36.79
C LEU A 825 -10.95 -15.48 37.49
N LYS A 826 -10.85 -15.39 38.83
CA LYS A 826 -10.03 -16.30 39.65
C LYS A 826 -10.50 -17.75 39.57
N SER A 827 -11.79 -17.98 39.36
CA SER A 827 -12.35 -19.32 39.17
C SER A 827 -12.14 -19.88 37.76
N GLY A 828 -11.51 -19.12 36.87
CA GLY A 828 -11.19 -19.57 35.50
C GLY A 828 -12.18 -19.13 34.43
N PHE A 829 -13.15 -18.25 34.76
CA PHE A 829 -14.17 -17.77 33.83
C PHE A 829 -13.78 -16.40 33.23
N ALA A 830 -12.87 -16.40 32.26
CA ALA A 830 -12.55 -15.21 31.46
C ALA A 830 -13.50 -15.10 30.26
N ILE A 831 -14.80 -15.02 30.54
CA ILE A 831 -15.87 -15.17 29.54
C ILE A 831 -16.21 -13.85 28.87
N ALA A 832 -16.57 -13.91 27.59
CA ALA A 832 -17.11 -12.79 26.83
C ALA A 832 -18.38 -12.23 27.50
N GLY A 833 -18.37 -10.93 27.80
CA GLY A 833 -19.55 -10.22 28.31
C GLY A 833 -20.28 -9.42 27.22
N PRO A 834 -21.29 -8.61 27.57
CA PRO A 834 -22.13 -7.90 26.61
C PRO A 834 -21.36 -6.97 25.65
N ASP A 835 -20.27 -6.34 26.11
CA ASP A 835 -19.48 -5.44 25.26
C ASP A 835 -18.67 -6.19 24.19
N ALA A 836 -18.51 -7.52 24.32
CA ALA A 836 -17.89 -8.37 23.31
C ALA A 836 -18.73 -8.47 22.02
N PHE A 837 -20.04 -8.28 22.15
CA PHE A 837 -21.02 -8.49 21.08
C PHE A 837 -21.55 -7.18 20.47
N ASP A 838 -21.06 -6.05 20.97
CA ASP A 838 -21.31 -4.75 20.36
C ASP A 838 -20.73 -4.72 18.93
N LYS A 839 -21.49 -4.13 18.00
CA LYS A 839 -21.09 -3.98 16.60
C LYS A 839 -19.76 -3.24 16.47
N TYR A 840 -19.49 -2.29 17.38
CA TYR A 840 -18.28 -1.48 17.40
C TYR A 840 -17.29 -1.89 18.49
N SER A 841 -17.37 -3.12 19.00
CA SER A 841 -16.42 -3.64 19.97
C SER A 841 -14.99 -3.55 19.43
N THR A 842 -14.08 -2.97 20.22
CA THR A 842 -12.65 -2.85 19.89
C THR A 842 -12.00 -4.20 19.58
N TYR A 843 -12.52 -5.28 20.17
CA TYR A 843 -12.02 -6.64 19.98
C TYR A 843 -12.83 -7.46 18.98
N ARG A 844 -13.67 -6.82 18.14
CA ARG A 844 -14.54 -7.54 17.18
C ARG A 844 -13.76 -8.48 16.24
N LEU A 845 -12.54 -8.11 15.85
CA LEU A 845 -11.65 -8.93 15.01
C LEU A 845 -11.09 -10.17 15.72
N ALA A 846 -11.09 -10.18 17.06
CA ALA A 846 -10.72 -11.35 17.87
C ALA A 846 -11.82 -12.42 17.89
N ARG A 847 -13.05 -12.06 17.51
CA ARG A 847 -14.24 -12.88 17.63
C ARG A 847 -14.51 -13.68 16.35
N PRO A 848 -15.34 -14.74 16.38
CA PRO A 848 -15.79 -15.44 15.18
C PRO A 848 -16.35 -14.48 14.11
N ALA A 849 -16.09 -14.81 12.84
CA ALA A 849 -16.59 -14.04 11.71
C ALA A 849 -18.12 -14.07 11.69
N ASP A 850 -18.69 -15.28 11.72
CA ASP A 850 -20.11 -15.52 11.98
C ASP A 850 -20.41 -15.46 13.48
N LEU A 851 -20.67 -14.24 13.97
CA LEU A 851 -20.97 -13.99 15.37
C LEU A 851 -22.39 -14.47 15.74
N GLN A 852 -23.32 -14.45 14.79
CA GLN A 852 -24.72 -14.85 15.03
C GLN A 852 -24.81 -16.36 15.23
N GLY A 853 -24.18 -17.14 14.35
CA GLY A 853 -24.11 -18.60 14.51
C GLY A 853 -23.42 -19.00 15.81
N TYR A 854 -22.28 -18.38 16.12
CA TYR A 854 -21.59 -18.61 17.40
C TYR A 854 -22.48 -18.32 18.62
N LEU A 855 -23.23 -17.21 18.61
CA LEU A 855 -24.13 -16.87 19.71
C LEU A 855 -25.32 -17.82 19.79
N ALA A 856 -25.88 -18.26 18.66
CA ALA A 856 -26.96 -19.24 18.64
C ALA A 856 -26.53 -20.53 19.34
N ASP A 857 -25.33 -21.02 19.04
CA ASP A 857 -24.80 -22.26 19.62
C ASP A 857 -24.44 -22.09 21.11
N LYS A 858 -23.86 -20.94 21.52
CA LYS A 858 -23.25 -20.74 22.84
C LYS A 858 -24.10 -19.99 23.87
N SER A 859 -25.22 -19.40 23.47
CA SER A 859 -25.98 -18.44 24.30
C SER A 859 -26.30 -18.95 25.70
N ALA A 860 -26.81 -20.18 25.82
CA ALA A 860 -27.17 -20.78 27.11
C ALA A 860 -25.96 -20.95 28.03
N ALA A 861 -24.85 -21.46 27.51
CA ALA A 861 -23.65 -21.70 28.30
C ALA A 861 -22.96 -20.37 28.70
N LEU A 862 -22.97 -19.37 27.81
CA LEU A 862 -22.52 -18.01 28.13
C LEU A 862 -23.39 -17.35 29.19
N ALA A 863 -24.71 -17.53 29.16
CA ALA A 863 -25.62 -16.98 30.15
C ALA A 863 -25.37 -17.58 31.54
N VAL A 864 -25.19 -18.91 31.63
CA VAL A 864 -24.85 -19.59 32.90
C VAL A 864 -23.52 -19.08 33.45
N ALA A 865 -22.49 -18.99 32.61
CA ALA A 865 -21.17 -18.55 33.07
C ALA A 865 -21.11 -17.06 33.43
N ASN A 866 -21.92 -16.22 32.81
CA ASN A 866 -22.03 -14.79 33.13
C ASN A 866 -23.04 -14.48 34.22
N ALA A 867 -23.88 -15.43 34.67
CA ALA A 867 -24.94 -15.20 35.65
C ALA A 867 -24.50 -14.42 36.91
N PRO A 868 -23.29 -14.62 37.48
CA PRO A 868 -22.82 -13.82 38.62
C PRO A 868 -22.67 -12.31 38.34
N LEU A 869 -22.59 -11.91 37.06
CA LEU A 869 -22.34 -10.54 36.61
C LEU A 869 -23.58 -9.90 35.97
N GLU A 870 -24.53 -10.68 35.47
CA GLU A 870 -25.68 -10.16 34.70
C GLU A 870 -26.61 -9.25 35.51
N GLY A 871 -26.79 -9.53 36.81
CA GLY A 871 -27.56 -8.66 37.70
C GLY A 871 -27.02 -7.23 37.75
N TRP A 872 -25.69 -7.09 37.78
CA TRP A 872 -25.01 -5.79 37.81
C TRP A 872 -24.98 -5.11 36.44
N ARG A 873 -24.86 -5.88 35.36
CA ARG A 873 -24.85 -5.37 33.98
C ARG A 873 -26.18 -4.76 33.54
N SER A 874 -27.25 -5.08 34.27
CA SER A 874 -28.60 -4.58 34.07
C SER A 874 -28.93 -3.35 34.94
N CYS A 875 -28.05 -2.96 35.87
CA CYS A 875 -28.23 -1.76 36.69
C CYS A 875 -28.03 -0.47 35.87
N PRO A 876 -28.89 0.55 36.03
CA PRO A 876 -28.80 1.82 35.32
C PRO A 876 -27.50 2.64 35.49
#